data_AF-A0A7Y8FEM2-F1
#
_entry.id   AF-A0A7Y8FEM2-F1
#
_cell.length_a   1.000
_cell.length_b   1.000
_cell.length_c   1.000
_cell.angle_alpha   90.00
_cell.angle_beta   90.00
_cell.angle_gamma   90.00
#
_symmetry.space_group_name_H-M   'P 1'
#
loop_
_entity.id
_entity.type
_entity.pdbx_description
1 polymer ?
#
loop_
_entity_poly.entity_id
_entity_poly.type
_entity_poly.pdbx_seq_one_letter_code
_entity_poly.pdbx_strand_id
1 'polypeptide(L)'
;MKIGVDFGTSFSSAAVCINGKVQYITFGQDQQFRTAVFFPDRHVDESLFSLTVEYEREIDNVIRARKSRYSQQLSEYEMRLAAVVSEERKMAREGDPYSPREKEARRSTLIKPRRFADEEMRQAEFNAIRRRWRDQQRESIAQEGLHVRQATGVFGEDAIDALYNSELGRIFQSPKSMLGFKLEQPYLDIVTSVVAQILAHIRRAAEQQLGTEVRSVVLGRPVEFRGSGASVDHQAPQRLLEQAARDAGFTQVEFLEEPCAAALAYHVGEPAAHEALIIDMGGGTTDVAYATVGGNAAKPVIHRVWGKGFGGTDVDVELSMRVAMPLFGHGNEHGLPLYAYRSAAKVADLSRQQAFLKYCIKRVVEPFKTRLEILGEKGATVRLNRDVEQLKIELSDDRTAGLSLDFIEQGLAVHVEDVALTTSAQGLLDKLGQLLEQVRNELPEANPVIFMTGGMSRAPYVQDCVRKYFDRSRIVLGDASFGVVTGLAQFAQPFVAADPVQEEKRMTQLSERYARAVAHADESAALYQNKVDDFERQLQVQRNIFAGTKVAKYLDLLEEQVSSTHEANQLAGWLPHGDKFTELEYFEALVRQDRGARRYTSLANVPGFLRHEFEDCDEDSFRSYADELRQECRNVYGWVTESREIMEDQPGFDDFFDELGSWPDEVVAKKRHADLALTLFDNLYEGWQRCQKAGLDLLQMANYRTDDFDPTL
;
A
#
# COMPACT_ATOMS: atom_id res chain seq x y z
N MET A 1 6.27 -6.03 -26.81
CA MET A 1 6.95 -5.04 -25.94
C MET A 1 6.49 -5.20 -24.48
N LYS A 2 7.37 -4.95 -23.49
CA LYS A 2 7.06 -4.92 -22.05
C LYS A 2 7.21 -3.50 -21.50
N ILE A 3 6.22 -3.00 -20.76
CA ILE A 3 6.23 -1.64 -20.18
C ILE A 3 6.06 -1.68 -18.66
N GLY A 4 6.56 -0.66 -17.98
CA GLY A 4 6.25 -0.38 -16.57
C GLY A 4 5.07 0.58 -16.47
N VAL A 5 4.12 0.31 -15.57
CA VAL A 5 2.93 1.14 -15.35
C VAL A 5 2.76 1.39 -13.87
N ASP A 6 2.88 2.66 -13.48
CA ASP A 6 2.47 3.13 -12.17
C ASP A 6 0.99 3.56 -12.26
N PHE A 7 0.10 2.63 -11.91
CA PHE A 7 -1.31 2.92 -11.76
C PHE A 7 -1.52 3.59 -10.40
N GLY A 8 -1.32 4.90 -10.27
CA GLY A 8 -1.36 5.57 -8.97
C GLY A 8 -2.77 5.98 -8.51
N THR A 9 -2.88 6.38 -7.24
CA THR A 9 -4.16 6.83 -6.64
C THR A 9 -4.67 8.12 -7.28
N SER A 10 -3.81 9.14 -7.42
CA SER A 10 -4.19 10.43 -8.02
C SER A 10 -3.84 10.51 -9.51
N PHE A 11 -2.67 10.00 -9.90
CA PHE A 11 -2.14 10.05 -11.27
C PHE A 11 -1.67 8.66 -11.70
N SER A 12 -1.78 8.38 -12.99
CA SER A 12 -1.23 7.18 -13.62
C SER A 12 -0.17 7.60 -14.62
N SER A 13 0.93 6.85 -14.67
CA SER A 13 2.02 7.04 -15.62
C SER A 13 2.52 5.70 -16.14
N ALA A 14 3.17 5.73 -17.30
CA ALA A 14 3.75 4.54 -17.90
C ALA A 14 5.09 4.89 -18.55
N ALA A 15 6.01 3.92 -18.58
CA ALA A 15 7.30 4.08 -19.23
C ALA A 15 7.80 2.74 -19.77
N VAL A 16 8.69 2.82 -20.74
CA VAL A 16 9.41 1.69 -21.32
C VAL A 16 10.90 1.97 -21.22
N CYS A 17 11.73 0.95 -21.02
CA CYS A 17 13.17 1.13 -21.02
C CYS A 17 13.78 0.46 -22.26
N ILE A 18 14.27 1.25 -23.20
CA ILE A 18 14.82 0.82 -24.49
C ILE A 18 16.32 1.13 -24.48
N ASN A 19 17.16 0.11 -24.71
CA ASN A 19 18.63 0.25 -24.73
C ASN A 19 19.19 0.95 -23.47
N GLY A 20 18.71 0.55 -22.29
CA GLY A 20 19.12 1.14 -21.01
C GLY A 20 18.58 2.55 -20.73
N LYS A 21 17.77 3.13 -21.62
CA LYS A 21 17.17 4.46 -21.45
C LYS A 21 15.67 4.35 -21.22
N VAL A 22 15.20 4.99 -20.15
CA VAL A 22 13.77 5.10 -19.85
C VAL A 22 13.14 6.16 -20.76
N GLN A 23 12.07 5.78 -21.43
CA GLN A 23 11.20 6.63 -22.24
C GLN A 23 9.80 6.60 -21.65
N TYR A 24 9.28 7.76 -21.23
CA TYR A 24 7.92 7.89 -20.71
C TYR A 24 6.89 7.83 -21.83
N ILE A 25 5.74 7.23 -21.53
CA ILE A 25 4.58 7.20 -22.40
C ILE A 25 3.79 8.50 -22.22
N THR A 26 3.44 9.16 -23.32
CA THR A 26 2.70 10.42 -23.32
C THR A 26 1.21 10.20 -23.58
N PHE A 27 0.39 10.97 -22.86
CA PHE A 27 -1.06 11.01 -22.96
C PHE A 27 -1.46 12.41 -23.46
N GLY A 28 -1.49 12.59 -24.78
CA GLY A 28 -1.57 13.93 -25.36
C GLY A 28 -0.23 14.66 -25.24
N GLN A 29 -0.19 15.75 -24.48
CA GLN A 29 1.05 16.53 -24.23
C GLN A 29 1.74 16.15 -22.91
N ASP A 30 1.06 15.41 -22.04
CA ASP A 30 1.53 15.11 -20.68
C ASP A 30 2.13 13.70 -20.57
N GLN A 31 3.04 13.50 -19.62
CA GLN A 31 3.67 12.19 -19.34
C GLN A 31 2.94 11.36 -18.26
N GLN A 32 1.87 11.93 -17.71
CA GLN A 32 0.97 11.29 -16.75
C GLN A 32 -0.42 11.89 -16.93
N PHE A 33 -1.45 11.20 -16.47
CA PHE A 33 -2.81 11.72 -16.46
C PHE A 33 -3.48 11.39 -15.12
N ARG A 34 -4.47 12.19 -14.71
CA ARG A 34 -5.24 11.91 -13.50
C ARG A 34 -5.91 10.54 -13.62
N THR A 35 -5.83 9.71 -12.58
CA THR A 35 -6.44 8.38 -12.56
C THR A 35 -7.95 8.49 -12.38
N ALA A 36 -8.62 8.96 -13.45
CA ALA A 36 -10.05 9.15 -13.52
C ALA A 36 -10.57 8.77 -14.90
N VAL A 37 -11.80 8.26 -14.93
CA VAL A 37 -12.52 7.95 -16.15
C VAL A 37 -13.97 8.40 -16.03
N PHE A 38 -14.51 8.93 -17.12
CA PHE A 38 -15.90 9.32 -17.27
C PHE A 38 -16.54 8.54 -18.40
N PHE A 39 -17.67 7.90 -18.12
CA PHE A 39 -18.47 7.17 -19.09
C PHE A 39 -19.66 8.04 -19.50
N PRO A 40 -19.63 8.66 -20.70
CA PRO A 40 -20.78 9.38 -21.22
C PRO A 40 -21.90 8.41 -21.61
N ASP A 41 -23.16 8.82 -21.45
CA ASP A 41 -24.31 8.01 -21.88
C ASP A 41 -24.42 7.91 -23.43
N ARG A 42 -23.71 8.78 -24.19
CA ARG A 42 -23.65 8.78 -25.68
C ARG A 42 -22.27 9.24 -26.20
N HIS A 43 -21.72 8.55 -27.22
CA HIS A 43 -20.38 8.77 -27.77
C HIS A 43 -20.33 9.77 -28.94
N VAL A 44 -19.25 10.57 -29.05
CA VAL A 44 -18.93 11.46 -30.18
C VAL A 44 -17.50 11.15 -30.64
N ASP A 45 -17.27 10.99 -31.94
CA ASP A 45 -15.92 10.81 -32.49
C ASP A 45 -15.16 12.14 -32.46
N GLU A 46 -14.22 12.26 -31.53
CA GLU A 46 -13.45 13.49 -31.34
C GLU A 46 -12.38 13.73 -32.41
N SER A 47 -12.06 12.74 -33.24
CA SER A 47 -11.13 12.92 -34.37
C SER A 47 -11.65 13.88 -35.44
N LEU A 48 -12.95 14.19 -35.40
CA LEU A 48 -13.61 15.14 -36.29
C LEU A 48 -13.49 16.60 -35.81
N PHE A 49 -12.99 16.84 -34.59
CA PHE A 49 -12.78 18.19 -34.09
C PHE A 49 -11.49 18.78 -34.66
N SER A 50 -11.59 19.97 -35.26
CA SER A 50 -10.43 20.77 -35.66
C SER A 50 -10.60 22.21 -35.19
N LEU A 51 -9.47 22.82 -34.79
CA LEU A 51 -9.48 24.20 -34.35
C LEU A 51 -9.55 25.11 -35.58
N THR A 52 -10.71 25.73 -35.79
CA THR A 52 -10.92 26.67 -36.90
C THR A 52 -10.35 28.04 -36.56
N VAL A 53 -10.11 28.87 -37.58
CA VAL A 53 -9.66 30.26 -37.42
C VAL A 53 -10.66 31.10 -36.59
N GLU A 54 -11.94 30.76 -36.63
CA GLU A 54 -12.98 31.42 -35.83
C GLU A 54 -12.84 31.09 -34.34
N TYR A 55 -12.58 29.82 -34.03
CA TYR A 55 -12.32 29.38 -32.67
C TYR A 55 -11.03 29.97 -32.09
N GLU A 56 -9.97 30.08 -32.88
CA GLU A 56 -8.74 30.75 -32.45
C GLU A 56 -8.98 32.22 -32.08
N ARG A 57 -9.77 32.94 -32.89
CA ARG A 57 -10.14 34.33 -32.60
C ARG A 57 -10.98 34.46 -31.34
N GLU A 58 -11.85 33.50 -31.07
CA GLU A 58 -12.64 33.48 -29.84
C GLU A 58 -11.76 33.29 -28.60
N ILE A 59 -10.82 32.35 -28.66
CA ILE A 59 -9.85 32.11 -27.58
C ILE A 59 -9.09 33.40 -27.25
N ASP A 60 -8.55 34.07 -28.27
CA ASP A 60 -7.80 35.31 -28.09
C ASP A 60 -8.65 36.42 -27.46
N ASN A 61 -9.93 36.51 -27.82
CA ASN A 61 -10.84 37.52 -27.29
C ASN A 61 -11.15 37.26 -25.81
N VAL A 62 -11.38 36.01 -25.41
CA VAL A 62 -11.63 35.65 -24.01
C VAL A 62 -10.38 35.87 -23.15
N ILE A 63 -9.20 35.50 -23.65
CA ILE A 63 -7.93 35.78 -22.96
C ILE A 63 -7.74 37.28 -22.76
N ARG A 64 -7.95 38.10 -23.80
CA ARG A 64 -7.87 39.57 -23.66
C ARG A 64 -8.84 40.11 -22.62
N ALA A 65 -10.08 39.63 -22.62
CA ALA A 65 -11.09 40.03 -21.66
C ALA A 65 -10.69 39.65 -20.21
N ARG A 66 -10.18 38.44 -20.00
CA ARG A 66 -9.69 37.98 -18.69
C ARG A 66 -8.49 38.79 -18.20
N LYS A 67 -7.51 39.08 -19.07
CA LYS A 67 -6.36 39.94 -18.74
C LYS A 67 -6.77 41.35 -18.33
N SER A 68 -7.73 41.92 -19.06
CA SER A 68 -8.29 43.24 -18.72
C SER A 68 -8.96 43.22 -17.34
N ARG A 69 -9.80 42.20 -17.06
CA ARG A 69 -10.47 42.04 -15.76
C ARG A 69 -9.48 41.83 -14.61
N TYR A 70 -8.45 41.01 -14.81
CA TYR A 70 -7.37 40.83 -13.83
C TYR A 70 -6.67 42.16 -13.52
N SER A 71 -6.34 42.94 -14.54
CA SER A 71 -5.68 44.24 -14.37
C SER A 71 -6.55 45.22 -13.57
N GLN A 72 -7.87 45.22 -13.80
CA GLN A 72 -8.82 46.00 -13.03
C GLN A 72 -8.89 45.55 -11.56
N GLN A 73 -9.05 44.25 -11.32
CA GLN A 73 -9.09 43.68 -9.97
C GLN A 73 -7.78 43.94 -9.21
N LEU A 74 -6.64 43.90 -9.90
CA LEU A 74 -5.33 44.15 -9.31
C LEU A 74 -5.21 45.62 -8.88
N SER A 75 -5.63 46.55 -9.74
CA SER A 75 -5.68 47.97 -9.41
C SER A 75 -6.59 48.26 -8.21
N GLU A 76 -7.77 47.63 -8.15
CA GLU A 76 -8.66 47.74 -6.99
C GLU A 76 -8.04 47.17 -5.70
N TYR A 77 -7.36 46.03 -5.79
CA TYR A 77 -6.62 45.45 -4.68
C TYR A 77 -5.50 46.39 -4.20
N GLU A 78 -4.69 46.94 -5.10
CA GLU A 78 -3.60 47.85 -4.79
C GLU A 78 -4.11 49.13 -4.12
N MET A 79 -5.22 49.69 -4.59
CA MET A 79 -5.87 50.84 -3.95
C MET A 79 -6.32 50.55 -2.52
N ARG A 80 -6.97 49.40 -2.30
CA ARG A 80 -7.42 49.00 -0.96
C ARG A 80 -6.26 48.71 -0.02
N LEU A 81 -5.20 48.07 -0.53
CA LEU A 81 -3.97 47.83 0.21
C LEU A 81 -3.30 49.14 0.60
N ALA A 82 -3.23 50.11 -0.31
CA ALA A 82 -2.70 51.44 -0.02
C ALA A 82 -3.52 52.15 1.07
N ALA A 83 -4.85 52.01 1.06
CA ALA A 83 -5.72 52.56 2.10
C ALA A 83 -5.45 51.93 3.48
N VAL A 84 -5.37 50.60 3.57
CA VAL A 84 -5.03 49.90 4.82
C VAL A 84 -3.66 50.31 5.34
N VAL A 85 -2.64 50.34 4.47
CA VAL A 85 -1.28 50.76 4.85
C VAL A 85 -1.22 52.24 5.26
N SER A 86 -2.01 53.11 4.63
CA SER A 86 -2.12 54.52 5.02
C SER A 86 -2.72 54.66 6.41
N GLU A 87 -3.75 53.88 6.73
CA GLU A 87 -4.41 53.89 8.04
C GLU A 87 -3.48 53.32 9.14
N GLU A 88 -2.73 52.27 8.86
CA GLU A 88 -1.68 51.75 9.75
C GLU A 88 -0.61 52.81 10.07
N ARG A 89 -0.19 53.57 9.04
CA ARG A 89 0.78 54.68 9.21
C ARG A 89 0.18 55.85 9.99
N LYS A 90 -1.13 56.09 9.89
CA LYS A 90 -1.83 57.14 10.64
C LYS A 90 -1.86 56.78 12.12
N MET A 91 -2.31 55.58 12.47
CA MET A 91 -2.37 55.12 13.87
C MET A 91 -0.99 55.10 14.53
N ALA A 92 0.06 54.73 13.79
CA ALA A 92 1.44 54.81 14.28
C ALA A 92 1.91 56.25 14.59
N ARG A 93 1.41 57.27 13.88
CA ARG A 93 1.71 58.68 14.18
C ARG A 93 0.87 59.23 15.34
N GLU A 94 -0.32 58.69 15.55
CA GLU A 94 -1.23 59.07 16.64
C GLU A 94 -0.84 58.45 17.98
N GLY A 95 0.23 57.64 18.02
CA GLY A 95 0.81 57.07 19.24
C GLY A 95 0.20 55.72 19.65
N ASP A 96 -0.67 55.15 18.81
CA ASP A 96 -1.35 53.86 19.05
C ASP A 96 -1.14 52.92 17.84
N PRO A 97 0.08 52.44 17.58
CA PRO A 97 0.35 51.61 16.41
C PRO A 97 -0.30 50.23 16.55
N TYR A 98 -1.02 49.79 15.52
CA TYR A 98 -1.49 48.42 15.43
C TYR A 98 -0.34 47.42 15.65
N SER A 99 -0.62 46.41 16.46
CA SER A 99 0.25 45.25 16.67
C SER A 99 0.49 44.49 15.36
N PRO A 100 1.56 43.69 15.25
CA PRO A 100 1.81 42.85 14.07
C PRO A 100 0.61 41.98 13.70
N ARG A 101 -0.08 41.39 14.69
CA ARG A 101 -1.28 40.56 14.49
C ARG A 101 -2.46 41.36 13.93
N GLU A 102 -2.67 42.59 14.39
CA GLU A 102 -3.77 43.43 13.88
C GLU A 102 -3.50 43.93 12.46
N LYS A 103 -2.24 44.27 12.13
CA LYS A 103 -1.85 44.62 10.75
C LYS A 103 -2.08 43.45 9.81
N GLU A 104 -1.67 42.25 10.24
CA GLU A 104 -1.86 41.02 9.48
C GLU A 104 -3.33 40.68 9.29
N ALA A 105 -4.15 40.73 10.35
CA ALA A 105 -5.59 40.52 10.29
C ALA A 105 -6.30 41.53 9.36
N ARG A 106 -5.84 42.77 9.30
CA ARG A 106 -6.42 43.78 8.39
C ARG A 106 -6.01 43.54 6.94
N ARG A 107 -4.75 43.18 6.70
CA ARG A 107 -4.26 42.89 5.35
C ARG A 107 -4.82 41.58 4.80
N SER A 108 -5.08 40.58 5.64
CA SER A 108 -5.69 39.31 5.24
C SER A 108 -7.15 39.45 4.79
N THR A 109 -7.82 40.57 5.12
CA THR A 109 -9.14 40.89 4.53
C THR A 109 -9.07 41.29 3.04
N LEU A 110 -7.86 41.61 2.53
CA LEU A 110 -7.66 42.04 1.15
C LEU A 110 -7.27 40.84 0.27
N ILE A 111 -8.14 40.50 -0.67
CA ILE A 111 -7.93 39.38 -1.60
C ILE A 111 -7.12 39.86 -2.80
N LYS A 112 -5.88 39.37 -2.94
CA LYS A 112 -5.09 39.61 -4.15
C LYS A 112 -5.63 38.75 -5.29
N PRO A 113 -5.99 39.32 -6.44
CA PRO A 113 -6.46 38.52 -7.58
C PRO A 113 -5.34 37.62 -8.11
N ARG A 114 -5.71 36.39 -8.50
CA ARG A 114 -4.81 35.42 -9.13
C ARG A 114 -4.58 35.75 -10.60
N ARG A 115 -3.33 35.71 -11.05
CA ARG A 115 -2.97 35.78 -12.46
C ARG A 115 -2.87 34.37 -13.02
N PHE A 116 -3.62 34.07 -14.07
CA PHE A 116 -3.45 32.84 -14.84
C PHE A 116 -2.38 33.04 -15.91
N ALA A 117 -1.61 31.99 -16.20
CA ALA A 117 -0.68 32.02 -17.33
C ALA A 117 -1.45 32.03 -18.66
N ASP A 118 -0.84 32.58 -19.71
CA ASP A 118 -1.48 32.66 -21.03
C ASP A 118 -1.77 31.26 -21.60
N GLU A 119 -0.84 30.33 -21.40
CA GLU A 119 -0.98 28.92 -21.77
C GLU A 119 -2.19 28.27 -21.09
N GLU A 120 -2.34 28.47 -19.76
CA GLU A 120 -3.44 27.93 -18.97
C GLU A 120 -4.80 28.48 -19.44
N MET A 121 -4.87 29.79 -19.69
CA MET A 121 -6.11 30.42 -20.18
C MET A 121 -6.46 29.95 -21.59
N ARG A 122 -5.44 29.79 -22.45
CA ARG A 122 -5.60 29.31 -23.83
C ARG A 122 -6.08 27.86 -23.85
N GLN A 123 -5.48 27.00 -23.04
CA GLN A 123 -5.89 25.60 -22.92
C GLN A 123 -7.31 25.48 -22.37
N ALA A 124 -7.65 26.27 -21.34
CA ALA A 124 -9.00 26.28 -20.77
C ALA A 124 -10.07 26.69 -21.80
N GLU A 125 -9.78 27.71 -22.63
CA GLU A 125 -10.72 28.20 -23.63
C GLU A 125 -10.78 27.30 -24.88
N PHE A 126 -9.64 26.75 -25.31
CA PHE A 126 -9.59 25.69 -26.32
C PHE A 126 -10.47 24.50 -25.91
N ASN A 127 -10.34 24.06 -24.65
CA ASN A 127 -11.19 23.02 -24.09
C ASN A 127 -12.67 23.48 -24.08
N ALA A 128 -12.98 24.77 -23.80
CA ALA A 128 -14.37 25.31 -23.84
C ALA A 128 -15.00 25.27 -25.24
N ILE A 129 -14.22 25.55 -26.26
CA ILE A 129 -14.66 25.46 -27.65
C ILE A 129 -14.89 24.01 -28.06
N ARG A 130 -13.92 23.13 -27.79
CA ARG A 130 -14.03 21.70 -28.06
C ARG A 130 -15.24 21.09 -27.36
N ARG A 131 -15.55 21.55 -26.13
CA ARG A 131 -16.79 21.25 -25.39
C ARG A 131 -18.06 21.64 -26.18
N ARG A 132 -18.22 22.90 -26.59
CA ARG A 132 -19.42 23.35 -27.33
C ARG A 132 -19.62 22.64 -28.67
N TRP A 133 -18.53 22.35 -29.39
CA TRP A 133 -18.62 21.59 -30.63
C TRP A 133 -19.14 20.17 -30.37
N ARG A 134 -18.69 19.48 -29.30
CA ARG A 134 -19.20 18.15 -28.92
C ARG A 134 -20.69 18.17 -28.63
N ASP A 135 -21.19 19.18 -27.94
CA ASP A 135 -22.62 19.32 -27.63
C ASP A 135 -23.47 19.47 -28.90
N GLN A 136 -23.01 20.28 -29.86
CA GLN A 136 -23.68 20.42 -31.16
C GLN A 136 -23.71 19.11 -31.96
N GLN A 137 -22.63 18.34 -31.96
CA GLN A 137 -22.61 17.03 -32.63
C GLN A 137 -23.58 16.04 -31.96
N ARG A 138 -23.72 16.09 -30.63
CA ARG A 138 -24.65 15.21 -29.89
C ARG A 138 -26.11 15.53 -30.15
N GLU A 139 -26.47 16.81 -30.25
CA GLU A 139 -27.82 17.23 -30.64
C GLU A 139 -28.17 16.73 -32.05
N SER A 140 -27.21 16.76 -32.98
CA SER A 140 -27.37 16.20 -34.32
C SER A 140 -27.58 14.68 -34.29
N ILE A 141 -26.78 13.95 -33.51
CA ILE A 141 -26.89 12.48 -33.34
C ILE A 141 -28.24 12.10 -32.69
N ALA A 142 -28.78 12.93 -31.80
CA ALA A 142 -30.08 12.71 -31.17
C ALA A 142 -31.27 12.79 -32.16
N GLN A 143 -31.11 13.52 -33.27
CA GLN A 143 -32.14 13.66 -34.32
C GLN A 143 -32.11 12.53 -35.35
N GLU A 144 -30.95 11.88 -35.57
CA GLU A 144 -30.76 10.88 -36.63
C GLU A 144 -31.01 9.42 -36.18
N GLY A 145 -31.14 9.17 -34.88
CA GLY A 145 -31.64 7.93 -34.31
C GLY A 145 -31.14 6.62 -34.94
N LEU A 146 -29.90 6.17 -34.66
CA LEU A 146 -29.55 4.75 -34.55
C LEU A 146 -28.09 4.52 -34.05
N HIS A 147 -27.89 3.35 -33.41
CA HIS A 147 -26.65 2.69 -32.97
C HIS A 147 -25.89 3.20 -31.74
N VAL A 148 -26.21 2.61 -30.58
CA VAL A 148 -25.35 2.58 -29.38
C VAL A 148 -24.18 1.62 -29.65
N ARG A 149 -23.01 2.15 -30.02
CA ARG A 149 -21.73 1.45 -29.75
C ARG A 149 -21.39 1.64 -28.27
N GLN A 150 -20.77 0.63 -27.64
CA GLN A 150 -20.27 0.69 -26.27
C GLN A 150 -19.53 2.02 -26.03
N ALA A 151 -19.96 2.78 -25.02
CA ALA A 151 -19.34 4.05 -24.68
C ALA A 151 -17.88 3.84 -24.26
N THR A 152 -16.93 4.30 -25.07
CA THR A 152 -15.52 4.40 -24.67
C THR A 152 -15.38 5.51 -23.63
N GLY A 153 -14.75 5.21 -22.50
CA GLY A 153 -14.50 6.19 -21.45
C GLY A 153 -13.61 7.35 -21.90
N VAL A 154 -13.85 8.54 -21.35
CA VAL A 154 -12.96 9.70 -21.39
C VAL A 154 -12.03 9.60 -20.18
N PHE A 155 -10.74 9.86 -20.32
CA PHE A 155 -9.72 9.62 -19.28
C PHE A 155 -9.03 10.91 -18.85
N GLY A 156 -8.43 10.92 -17.66
CA GLY A 156 -7.58 12.03 -17.23
C GLY A 156 -8.36 13.28 -16.84
N GLU A 157 -7.78 14.45 -17.09
CA GLU A 157 -8.44 15.73 -16.80
C GLU A 157 -9.69 15.91 -17.68
N ASP A 158 -9.69 15.37 -18.90
CA ASP A 158 -10.87 15.40 -19.78
C ASP A 158 -12.08 14.67 -19.14
N ALA A 159 -11.84 13.63 -18.32
CA ALA A 159 -12.89 12.94 -17.58
C ALA A 159 -13.50 13.82 -16.48
N ILE A 160 -12.66 14.61 -15.81
CA ILE A 160 -13.09 15.55 -14.77
C ILE A 160 -13.84 16.72 -15.42
N ASP A 161 -13.34 17.21 -16.55
CA ASP A 161 -13.97 18.26 -17.32
C ASP A 161 -15.34 17.84 -17.86
N ALA A 162 -15.51 16.59 -18.31
CA ALA A 162 -16.80 16.07 -18.75
C ALA A 162 -17.86 16.08 -17.63
N LEU A 163 -17.47 15.76 -16.41
CA LEU A 163 -18.33 15.85 -15.23
C LEU A 163 -18.79 17.30 -14.95
N TYR A 164 -17.90 18.29 -15.15
CA TYR A 164 -18.20 19.69 -14.87
C TYR A 164 -19.22 20.33 -15.81
N ASN A 165 -19.43 19.77 -17.00
CA ASN A 165 -20.35 20.36 -17.98
C ASN A 165 -21.72 19.67 -17.99
N SER A 166 -22.08 19.00 -16.89
CA SER A 166 -23.36 18.30 -16.72
C SER A 166 -23.62 17.25 -17.81
N GLU A 167 -22.56 16.63 -18.33
CA GLU A 167 -22.69 15.49 -19.23
C GLU A 167 -23.41 14.35 -18.48
N LEU A 168 -24.50 13.84 -19.05
CA LEU A 168 -25.16 12.65 -18.50
C LEU A 168 -24.19 11.47 -18.63
N GLY A 169 -23.70 10.97 -17.49
CA GLY A 169 -22.72 9.90 -17.42
C GLY A 169 -22.30 9.54 -15.99
N ARG A 170 -21.26 8.71 -15.88
CA ARG A 170 -20.70 8.23 -14.59
C ARG A 170 -19.19 8.47 -14.53
N ILE A 171 -18.72 9.09 -13.44
CA ILE A 171 -17.29 9.27 -13.18
C ILE A 171 -16.78 8.24 -12.16
N PHE A 172 -15.55 7.79 -12.34
CA PHE A 172 -14.79 7.01 -11.36
C PHE A 172 -13.44 7.69 -11.16
N GLN A 173 -13.10 7.97 -9.89
CA GLN A 173 -11.81 8.55 -9.49
C GLN A 173 -11.06 7.60 -8.58
N SER A 174 -9.74 7.54 -8.72
CA SER A 174 -8.86 6.69 -7.93
C SER A 174 -9.34 5.22 -7.85
N PRO A 175 -9.66 4.54 -8.98
CA PRO A 175 -10.20 3.18 -8.93
C PRO A 175 -9.29 2.18 -8.22
N LYS A 176 -7.97 2.43 -8.20
CA LYS A 176 -7.01 1.65 -7.39
C LYS A 176 -7.37 1.59 -5.91
N SER A 177 -7.79 2.72 -5.32
CA SER A 177 -8.18 2.77 -3.91
C SER A 177 -9.46 1.98 -3.66
N MET A 178 -10.30 1.78 -4.69
CA MET A 178 -11.54 1.02 -4.58
C MET A 178 -11.30 -0.49 -4.47
N LEU A 179 -10.19 -1.00 -5.03
CA LEU A 179 -9.84 -2.42 -5.02
C LEU A 179 -9.61 -2.96 -3.60
N GLY A 180 -9.27 -2.09 -2.63
CA GLY A 180 -9.04 -2.45 -1.24
C GLY A 180 -10.26 -2.36 -0.31
N PHE A 181 -11.42 -1.90 -0.81
CA PHE A 181 -12.64 -1.82 -0.01
C PHE A 181 -13.51 -3.08 -0.15
N LYS A 182 -14.29 -3.38 0.89
CA LYS A 182 -15.31 -4.45 0.84
C LYS A 182 -16.49 -3.97 -0.02
N LEU A 183 -16.54 -4.41 -1.27
CA LEU A 183 -17.61 -4.13 -2.22
C LEU A 183 -18.38 -5.42 -2.53
N GLU A 184 -19.68 -5.29 -2.83
CA GLU A 184 -20.49 -6.41 -3.33
C GLU A 184 -20.10 -6.74 -4.78
N GLN A 185 -20.32 -7.99 -5.22
CA GLN A 185 -19.85 -8.49 -6.52
C GLN A 185 -20.20 -7.60 -7.73
N PRO A 186 -21.44 -7.10 -7.90
CA PRO A 186 -21.78 -6.24 -9.04
C PRO A 186 -20.95 -4.95 -9.09
N TYR A 187 -20.51 -4.45 -7.94
CA TYR A 187 -19.66 -3.26 -7.87
C TYR A 187 -18.18 -3.60 -8.10
N LEU A 188 -17.72 -4.77 -7.66
CA LEU A 188 -16.37 -5.26 -7.96
C LEU A 188 -16.17 -5.45 -9.47
N ASP A 189 -17.16 -6.00 -10.18
CA ASP A 189 -17.12 -6.15 -11.64
C ASP A 189 -17.01 -4.79 -12.34
N ILE A 190 -17.78 -3.81 -11.89
CA ILE A 190 -17.73 -2.43 -12.41
C ILE A 190 -16.35 -1.83 -12.17
N VAL A 191 -15.81 -1.89 -10.95
CA VAL A 191 -14.49 -1.33 -10.63
C VAL A 191 -13.39 -2.02 -11.44
N THR A 192 -13.44 -3.35 -11.57
CA THR A 192 -12.46 -4.12 -12.35
C THR A 192 -12.51 -3.74 -13.84
N SER A 193 -13.71 -3.63 -14.40
CA SER A 193 -13.91 -3.16 -15.78
C SER A 193 -13.40 -1.73 -16.00
N VAL A 194 -13.62 -0.85 -15.02
CA VAL A 194 -13.10 0.53 -15.05
C VAL A 194 -11.57 0.54 -15.06
N VAL A 195 -10.94 -0.24 -14.20
CA VAL A 195 -9.47 -0.38 -14.16
C VAL A 195 -8.95 -0.94 -15.49
N ALA A 196 -9.62 -1.97 -16.04
CA ALA A 196 -9.24 -2.58 -17.32
C ALA A 196 -9.27 -1.56 -18.46
N GLN A 197 -10.26 -0.67 -18.48
CA GLN A 197 -10.35 0.38 -19.50
C GLN A 197 -9.25 1.43 -19.39
N ILE A 198 -8.85 1.80 -18.16
CA ILE A 198 -7.71 2.70 -17.94
C ILE A 198 -6.41 2.03 -18.39
N LEU A 199 -6.19 0.77 -18.01
CA LEU A 199 -5.01 0.01 -18.43
C LEU A 199 -4.98 -0.20 -19.95
N ALA A 200 -6.14 -0.39 -20.59
CA ALA A 200 -6.25 -0.48 -22.05
C ALA A 200 -5.98 0.86 -22.73
N HIS A 201 -6.33 1.99 -22.09
CA HIS A 201 -5.95 3.33 -22.56
C HIS A 201 -4.43 3.52 -22.52
N ILE A 202 -3.79 3.12 -21.42
CA ILE A 202 -2.33 3.13 -21.26
C ILE A 202 -1.64 2.27 -22.33
N ARG A 203 -2.11 1.04 -22.51
CA ARG A 203 -1.60 0.12 -23.54
C ARG A 203 -1.67 0.75 -24.93
N ARG A 204 -2.83 1.29 -25.31
CA ARG A 204 -3.04 1.91 -26.62
C ARG A 204 -2.17 3.15 -26.84
N ALA A 205 -2.01 4.00 -25.82
CA ALA A 205 -1.11 5.15 -25.90
C ALA A 205 0.35 4.71 -26.11
N ALA A 206 0.78 3.68 -25.38
CA ALA A 206 2.12 3.11 -25.56
C ALA A 206 2.30 2.48 -26.95
N GLU A 207 1.32 1.72 -27.46
CA GLU A 207 1.37 1.12 -28.80
C GLU A 207 1.45 2.19 -29.90
N GLN A 208 0.66 3.26 -29.77
CA GLN A 208 0.68 4.39 -30.69
C GLN A 208 2.03 5.10 -30.69
N GLN A 209 2.61 5.34 -29.51
CA GLN A 209 3.89 6.03 -29.37
C GLN A 209 5.08 5.18 -29.85
N LEU A 210 5.05 3.87 -29.58
CA LEU A 210 6.17 2.96 -29.85
C LEU A 210 6.07 2.30 -31.24
N GLY A 211 4.91 2.36 -31.90
CA GLY A 211 4.67 1.73 -33.20
C GLY A 211 4.75 0.20 -33.16
N THR A 212 4.57 -0.41 -31.98
CA THR A 212 4.67 -1.85 -31.76
C THR A 212 3.66 -2.31 -30.73
N GLU A 213 3.31 -3.59 -30.77
CA GLU A 213 2.34 -4.18 -29.87
C GLU A 213 2.89 -4.33 -28.44
N VAL A 214 2.08 -3.94 -27.45
CA VAL A 214 2.42 -4.00 -26.04
C VAL A 214 1.57 -5.08 -25.38
N ARG A 215 2.20 -6.20 -25.02
CA ARG A 215 1.53 -7.39 -24.47
C ARG A 215 1.97 -7.76 -23.06
N SER A 216 3.04 -7.18 -22.56
CA SER A 216 3.56 -7.46 -21.22
C SER A 216 3.62 -6.18 -20.38
N VAL A 217 3.28 -6.26 -19.10
CA VAL A 217 3.27 -5.13 -18.18
C VAL A 217 3.87 -5.49 -16.82
N VAL A 218 4.63 -4.56 -16.24
CA VAL A 218 4.99 -4.55 -14.82
C VAL A 218 4.15 -3.48 -14.14
N LEU A 219 3.26 -3.89 -13.23
CA LEU A 219 2.40 -3.00 -12.47
C LEU A 219 3.00 -2.71 -11.10
N GLY A 220 3.08 -1.43 -10.75
CA GLY A 220 3.38 -1.00 -9.39
C GLY A 220 2.25 -1.39 -8.43
N ARG A 221 2.59 -2.00 -7.30
CA ARG A 221 1.66 -2.21 -6.19
C ARG A 221 2.21 -1.63 -4.88
N PRO A 222 1.34 -1.14 -3.97
CA PRO A 222 1.79 -0.82 -2.63
C PRO A 222 2.21 -2.11 -1.90
N VAL A 223 2.97 -1.96 -0.81
CA VAL A 223 3.29 -3.07 0.08
C VAL A 223 2.01 -3.56 0.76
N GLU A 224 1.14 -2.64 1.16
CA GLU A 224 -0.21 -2.94 1.67
C GLU A 224 -1.27 -2.06 1.00
N PHE A 225 -2.33 -2.67 0.43
CA PHE A 225 -3.46 -1.91 -0.13
C PHE A 225 -4.30 -1.23 0.97
N ARG A 226 -4.67 0.03 0.74
CA ARG A 226 -5.57 0.78 1.64
C ARG A 226 -6.90 0.04 1.84
N GLY A 227 -7.32 -0.12 3.09
CA GLY A 227 -8.58 -0.80 3.45
C GLY A 227 -8.46 -2.30 3.72
N SER A 228 -7.30 -2.91 3.44
CA SER A 228 -7.07 -4.35 3.65
C SER A 228 -6.83 -4.77 5.11
N GLY A 229 -6.54 -3.83 6.01
CA GLY A 229 -6.25 -4.07 7.44
C GLY A 229 -7.39 -4.69 8.28
N ALA A 230 -8.52 -5.08 7.67
CA ALA A 230 -9.61 -5.82 8.31
C ALA A 230 -10.22 -6.94 7.41
N SER A 231 -9.53 -7.33 6.33
CA SER A 231 -9.95 -8.42 5.43
C SER A 231 -9.01 -9.62 5.56
N VAL A 232 -9.58 -10.83 5.58
CA VAL A 232 -8.88 -12.12 5.67
C VAL A 232 -7.99 -12.39 4.43
N ASP A 233 -8.12 -11.60 3.38
CA ASP A 233 -7.45 -11.79 2.09
C ASP A 233 -6.77 -10.51 1.59
N HIS A 234 -5.52 -10.31 2.00
CA HIS A 234 -4.68 -9.19 1.56
C HIS A 234 -4.32 -9.23 0.07
N GLN A 235 -4.60 -10.33 -0.64
CA GLN A 235 -4.28 -10.49 -2.06
C GLN A 235 -5.44 -10.24 -3.02
N ALA A 236 -6.68 -10.15 -2.50
CA ALA A 236 -7.85 -9.81 -3.31
C ALA A 236 -7.65 -8.57 -4.22
N PRO A 237 -7.12 -7.43 -3.74
CA PRO A 237 -6.91 -6.25 -4.60
C PRO A 237 -5.92 -6.49 -5.75
N GLN A 238 -4.87 -7.27 -5.50
CA GLN A 238 -3.87 -7.61 -6.53
C GLN A 238 -4.47 -8.53 -7.60
N ARG A 239 -5.28 -9.53 -7.22
CA ARG A 239 -5.92 -10.43 -8.19
C ARG A 239 -6.94 -9.70 -9.06
N LEU A 240 -7.69 -8.75 -8.50
CA LEU A 240 -8.58 -7.89 -9.27
C LEU A 240 -7.81 -7.00 -10.27
N LEU A 241 -6.67 -6.45 -9.84
CA LEU A 241 -5.81 -5.66 -10.71
C LEU A 241 -5.18 -6.51 -11.83
N GLU A 242 -4.78 -7.75 -11.53
CA GLU A 242 -4.27 -8.69 -12.52
C GLU A 242 -5.35 -9.06 -13.55
N GLN A 243 -6.57 -9.36 -13.08
CA GLN A 243 -7.71 -9.63 -13.95
C GLN A 243 -7.99 -8.44 -14.86
N ALA A 244 -8.03 -7.22 -14.31
CA ALA A 244 -8.22 -6.01 -15.10
C ALA A 244 -7.11 -5.80 -16.15
N ALA A 245 -5.86 -6.15 -15.83
CA ALA A 245 -4.76 -6.08 -16.78
C ALA A 245 -4.89 -7.10 -17.92
N ARG A 246 -5.34 -8.33 -17.62
CA ARG A 246 -5.65 -9.33 -18.63
C ARG A 246 -6.79 -8.87 -19.54
N ASP A 247 -7.87 -8.33 -18.96
CA ASP A 247 -9.01 -7.77 -19.69
C ASP A 247 -8.61 -6.56 -20.55
N ALA A 248 -7.58 -5.81 -20.15
CA ALA A 248 -7.00 -4.71 -20.92
C ALA A 248 -6.19 -5.16 -22.16
N GLY A 249 -5.90 -6.46 -22.27
CA GLY A 249 -5.17 -7.07 -23.39
C GLY A 249 -3.70 -7.41 -23.13
N PHE A 250 -3.23 -7.32 -21.88
CA PHE A 250 -1.91 -7.79 -21.48
C PHE A 250 -1.93 -9.32 -21.28
N THR A 251 -1.02 -10.04 -21.92
CA THR A 251 -0.89 -11.50 -21.79
C THR A 251 0.05 -11.90 -20.66
N GLN A 252 1.01 -11.03 -20.31
CA GLN A 252 1.94 -11.22 -19.19
C GLN A 252 1.83 -10.03 -18.24
N VAL A 253 1.55 -10.31 -16.96
CA VAL A 253 1.38 -9.32 -15.91
C VAL A 253 2.32 -9.68 -14.77
N GLU A 254 3.21 -8.76 -14.42
CA GLU A 254 4.09 -8.88 -13.28
C GLU A 254 3.83 -7.72 -12.32
N PHE A 255 4.06 -7.94 -11.03
CA PHE A 255 3.93 -6.90 -10.01
C PHE A 255 5.27 -6.60 -9.37
N LEU A 256 5.52 -5.33 -9.10
CA LEU A 256 6.66 -4.89 -8.28
C LEU A 256 6.15 -3.92 -7.22
N GLU A 257 6.66 -4.07 -6.00
CA GLU A 257 6.37 -3.13 -4.93
C GLU A 257 6.89 -1.73 -5.29
N GLU A 258 6.04 -0.73 -5.12
CA GLU A 258 6.35 0.68 -5.40
C GLU A 258 7.66 1.16 -4.78
N PRO A 259 7.97 0.92 -3.48
CA PRO A 259 9.25 1.34 -2.92
C PRO A 259 10.45 0.55 -3.48
N CYS A 260 10.26 -0.68 -3.94
CA CYS A 260 11.30 -1.49 -4.62
C CYS A 260 11.56 -0.98 -6.04
N ALA A 261 10.50 -0.55 -6.75
CA ALA A 261 10.64 0.14 -8.03
C ALA A 261 11.41 1.46 -7.85
N ALA A 262 11.03 2.27 -6.86
CA ALA A 262 11.74 3.49 -6.53
C ALA A 262 13.22 3.24 -6.16
N ALA A 263 13.51 2.16 -5.43
CA ALA A 263 14.89 1.73 -5.13
C ALA A 263 15.69 1.45 -6.42
N LEU A 264 15.09 0.76 -7.39
CA LEU A 264 15.73 0.48 -8.67
C LEU A 264 15.98 1.75 -9.49
N ALA A 265 15.03 2.69 -9.47
CA ALA A 265 15.20 3.99 -10.11
C ALA A 265 16.37 4.78 -9.51
N TYR A 266 16.50 4.77 -8.18
CA TYR A 266 17.61 5.42 -7.48
C TYR A 266 18.95 4.71 -7.74
N HIS A 267 18.96 3.37 -7.73
CA HIS A 267 20.15 2.53 -7.95
C HIS A 267 20.96 2.88 -9.20
N VAL A 268 20.28 3.10 -10.33
CA VAL A 268 20.95 3.33 -11.63
C VAL A 268 21.77 4.63 -11.65
N GLY A 269 21.42 5.62 -10.82
CA GLY A 269 22.12 6.90 -10.73
C GLY A 269 23.33 6.90 -9.79
N GLU A 270 23.51 5.86 -8.98
CA GLU A 270 24.42 5.88 -7.84
C GLU A 270 25.72 5.10 -8.10
N PRO A 271 26.89 5.77 -8.16
CA PRO A 271 28.14 5.13 -8.58
C PRO A 271 28.74 4.20 -7.51
N ALA A 272 28.43 4.43 -6.24
CA ALA A 272 28.96 3.66 -5.11
C ALA A 272 27.82 2.97 -4.36
N ALA A 273 28.05 1.71 -3.98
CA ALA A 273 27.10 0.95 -3.18
C ALA A 273 26.97 1.56 -1.78
N HIS A 274 25.74 1.81 -1.34
CA HIS A 274 25.44 2.33 -0.01
C HIS A 274 24.04 1.92 0.45
N GLU A 275 23.80 2.00 1.76
CA GLU A 275 22.49 1.71 2.35
C GLU A 275 21.56 2.92 2.22
N ALA A 276 20.34 2.66 1.76
CA ALA A 276 19.33 3.67 1.53
C ALA A 276 17.97 3.24 2.09
N LEU A 277 17.26 4.21 2.67
CA LEU A 277 15.85 4.10 3.02
C LEU A 277 15.02 4.85 1.97
N ILE A 278 14.30 4.09 1.17
CA ILE A 278 13.40 4.57 0.13
C ILE A 278 12.04 4.81 0.77
N ILE A 279 11.54 6.05 0.75
CA ILE A 279 10.23 6.43 1.27
C ILE A 279 9.37 6.91 0.10
N ASP A 280 8.40 6.09 -0.30
CA ASP A 280 7.38 6.48 -1.27
C ASP A 280 6.10 6.89 -0.55
N MET A 281 5.73 8.17 -0.69
CA MET A 281 4.53 8.71 -0.07
C MET A 281 3.56 9.24 -1.13
N GLY A 282 2.57 8.41 -1.45
CA GLY A 282 1.53 8.70 -2.42
C GLY A 282 0.27 9.34 -1.82
N GLY A 283 -0.79 9.38 -2.62
CA GLY A 283 -2.10 9.84 -2.17
C GLY A 283 -2.80 8.85 -1.22
N GLY A 284 -2.64 7.55 -1.46
CA GLY A 284 -3.37 6.50 -0.75
C GLY A 284 -2.58 5.71 0.30
N THR A 285 -1.27 5.57 0.07
CA THR A 285 -0.36 4.71 0.84
C THR A 285 0.97 5.41 1.11
N THR A 286 1.67 4.92 2.14
CA THR A 286 3.04 5.29 2.49
C THR A 286 3.82 3.99 2.60
N ASP A 287 4.79 3.82 1.73
CA ASP A 287 5.54 2.59 1.55
C ASP A 287 7.04 2.90 1.70
N VAL A 288 7.76 2.03 2.39
CA VAL A 288 9.18 2.21 2.73
C VAL A 288 9.96 0.96 2.36
N ALA A 289 11.14 1.10 1.77
CA ALA A 289 12.08 0.00 1.56
C ALA A 289 13.47 0.35 2.09
N TYR A 290 14.10 -0.59 2.77
CA TYR A 290 15.53 -0.53 3.09
C TYR A 290 16.30 -1.36 2.08
N ALA A 291 17.31 -0.76 1.44
CA ALA A 291 18.02 -1.39 0.34
C ALA A 291 19.48 -0.94 0.24
N THR A 292 20.36 -1.84 -0.21
CA THR A 292 21.67 -1.46 -0.75
C THR A 292 21.47 -1.04 -2.21
N VAL A 293 21.87 0.19 -2.54
CA VAL A 293 21.73 0.79 -3.87
C VAL A 293 23.08 1.28 -4.39
N GLY A 294 23.23 1.33 -5.71
CA GLY A 294 24.41 1.81 -6.42
C GLY A 294 25.52 0.77 -6.62
N GLY A 295 26.66 1.23 -7.14
CA GLY A 295 27.80 0.38 -7.46
C GLY A 295 27.63 -0.42 -8.77
N ASN A 296 28.40 -1.51 -8.90
CA ASN A 296 28.41 -2.33 -10.12
C ASN A 296 27.34 -3.44 -10.13
N ALA A 297 26.46 -3.50 -9.12
CA ALA A 297 25.39 -4.49 -9.08
C ALA A 297 24.33 -4.19 -10.14
N ALA A 298 23.76 -5.23 -10.75
CA ALA A 298 22.75 -5.05 -11.80
C ALA A 298 21.41 -4.51 -11.27
N LYS A 299 21.10 -4.76 -9.99
CA LYS A 299 19.87 -4.34 -9.28
C LYS A 299 20.22 -4.01 -7.83
N PRO A 300 19.40 -3.19 -7.14
CA PRO A 300 19.55 -2.99 -5.71
C PRO A 300 19.23 -4.28 -4.96
N VAL A 301 19.82 -4.42 -3.78
CA VAL A 301 19.48 -5.50 -2.83
C VAL A 301 18.41 -4.94 -1.90
N ILE A 302 17.18 -5.43 -2.00
CA ILE A 302 16.10 -5.06 -1.08
C ILE A 302 16.22 -5.93 0.16
N HIS A 303 16.46 -5.30 1.30
CA HIS A 303 16.58 -6.00 2.59
C HIS A 303 15.22 -6.15 3.27
N ARG A 304 14.40 -5.09 3.23
CA ARG A 304 13.12 -5.06 3.94
C ARG A 304 12.17 -4.01 3.38
N VAL A 305 10.87 -4.26 3.52
CA VAL A 305 9.81 -3.33 3.10
C VAL A 305 8.76 -3.16 4.19
N TRP A 306 8.16 -1.97 4.26
CA TRP A 306 7.05 -1.63 5.13
C TRP A 306 5.99 -0.89 4.31
N GLY A 307 4.72 -1.07 4.65
CA GLY A 307 3.62 -0.37 3.99
C GLY A 307 2.52 -0.03 4.98
N LYS A 308 1.88 1.12 4.78
CA LYS A 308 0.68 1.52 5.51
C LYS A 308 -0.31 2.24 4.59
N GLY A 309 -1.59 1.95 4.79
CA GLY A 309 -2.70 2.52 4.03
C GLY A 309 -3.10 3.95 4.41
N PHE A 310 -2.15 4.89 4.48
CA PHE A 310 -2.41 6.32 4.66
C PHE A 310 -1.54 7.16 3.71
N GLY A 311 -2.00 8.35 3.32
CA GLY A 311 -1.26 9.23 2.41
C GLY A 311 -1.89 10.62 2.26
N GLY A 312 -1.57 11.31 1.17
CA GLY A 312 -2.04 12.69 0.92
C GLY A 312 -3.56 12.88 0.95
N THR A 313 -4.35 11.87 0.60
CA THR A 313 -5.81 11.92 0.61
C THR A 313 -6.40 12.03 2.03
N ASP A 314 -5.69 11.57 3.04
CA ASP A 314 -6.10 11.75 4.44
C ASP A 314 -6.02 13.23 4.83
N VAL A 315 -4.99 13.95 4.34
CA VAL A 315 -4.86 15.40 4.53
C VAL A 315 -5.94 16.15 3.76
N ASP A 316 -6.27 15.71 2.55
CA ASP A 316 -7.33 16.33 1.74
C ASP A 316 -8.69 16.25 2.46
N VAL A 317 -9.00 15.11 3.07
CA VAL A 317 -10.23 14.94 3.86
C VAL A 317 -10.22 15.86 5.08
N GLU A 318 -9.15 15.88 5.88
CA GLU A 318 -9.11 16.73 7.09
C GLU A 318 -9.09 18.23 6.74
N LEU A 319 -8.39 18.62 5.67
CA LEU A 319 -8.40 20.00 5.18
C LEU A 319 -9.79 20.39 4.70
N SER A 320 -10.45 19.55 3.91
CA SER A 320 -11.84 19.76 3.48
C SER A 320 -12.78 19.94 4.68
N MET A 321 -12.69 19.06 5.68
CA MET A 321 -13.49 19.14 6.90
C MET A 321 -13.26 20.44 7.67
N ARG A 322 -12.02 20.97 7.65
CA ARG A 322 -11.65 22.18 8.36
C ARG A 322 -12.02 23.47 7.63
N VAL A 323 -11.86 23.53 6.31
CA VAL A 323 -11.95 24.80 5.55
C VAL A 323 -13.13 24.87 4.60
N ALA A 324 -13.53 23.73 4.01
CA ALA A 324 -14.61 23.69 3.03
C ALA A 324 -15.97 23.36 3.65
N MET A 325 -16.05 22.25 4.40
CA MET A 325 -17.30 21.75 4.98
C MET A 325 -18.03 22.75 5.89
N PRO A 326 -17.37 23.69 6.61
CA PRO A 326 -18.07 24.75 7.34
C PRO A 326 -18.93 25.65 6.45
N LEU A 327 -18.54 25.85 5.17
CA LEU A 327 -19.33 26.61 4.20
C LEU A 327 -20.65 25.90 3.85
N PHE A 328 -20.77 24.60 4.15
CA PHE A 328 -21.95 23.75 3.99
C PHE A 328 -22.65 23.44 5.32
N GLY A 329 -22.30 24.14 6.40
CA GLY A 329 -22.95 24.02 7.71
C GLY A 329 -22.29 23.03 8.67
N HIS A 330 -21.10 22.50 8.36
CA HIS A 330 -20.38 21.67 9.30
C HIS A 330 -20.03 22.46 10.58
N GLY A 331 -20.38 21.93 11.74
CA GLY A 331 -20.21 22.61 13.03
C GLY A 331 -21.36 23.56 13.41
N ASN A 332 -22.36 23.73 12.54
CA ASN A 332 -23.58 24.46 12.87
C ASN A 332 -24.58 23.54 13.60
N GLU A 333 -25.36 24.10 14.55
CA GLU A 333 -26.39 23.37 15.30
C GLU A 333 -27.44 22.70 14.39
N HIS A 334 -27.75 23.34 13.26
CA HIS A 334 -28.71 22.84 12.27
C HIS A 334 -28.01 22.18 11.06
N GLY A 335 -26.70 21.91 11.14
CA GLY A 335 -25.95 21.20 10.11
C GLY A 335 -26.26 19.70 10.07
N LEU A 336 -25.70 19.01 9.07
CA LEU A 336 -25.73 17.55 9.05
C LEU A 336 -24.82 16.95 10.13
N PRO A 337 -24.99 15.66 10.51
CA PRO A 337 -24.05 14.98 11.40
C PRO A 337 -22.63 14.97 10.82
N LEU A 338 -21.60 14.99 11.68
CA LEU A 338 -20.18 14.91 11.28
C LEU A 338 -19.90 13.81 10.23
N TYR A 339 -20.52 12.65 10.41
CA TYR A 339 -20.36 11.52 9.50
C TYR A 339 -20.83 11.82 8.06
N ALA A 340 -21.85 12.66 7.88
CA ALA A 340 -22.35 13.03 6.55
C ALA A 340 -21.32 13.86 5.79
N TYR A 341 -20.75 14.89 6.43
CA TYR A 341 -19.71 15.73 5.83
C TYR A 341 -18.44 14.92 5.52
N ARG A 342 -18.01 14.06 6.44
CA ARG A 342 -16.89 13.14 6.20
C ARG A 342 -17.17 12.16 5.05
N SER A 343 -18.42 11.77 4.86
CA SER A 343 -18.81 10.92 3.73
C SER A 343 -18.74 11.66 2.41
N ALA A 344 -19.17 12.93 2.36
CA ALA A 344 -19.02 13.80 1.19
C ALA A 344 -17.54 14.03 0.81
N ALA A 345 -16.66 14.22 1.81
CA ALA A 345 -15.23 14.44 1.59
C ALA A 345 -14.48 13.19 1.10
N LYS A 346 -14.98 11.97 1.35
CA LYS A 346 -14.35 10.71 0.95
C LYS A 346 -14.85 10.25 -0.42
N VAL A 347 -14.39 10.92 -1.48
CA VAL A 347 -14.87 10.69 -2.86
C VAL A 347 -14.48 9.31 -3.44
N ALA A 348 -13.41 8.70 -2.94
CA ALA A 348 -12.99 7.35 -3.36
C ALA A 348 -13.83 6.22 -2.73
N ASP A 349 -14.62 6.50 -1.68
CA ASP A 349 -15.49 5.52 -1.01
C ASP A 349 -16.93 5.66 -1.54
N LEU A 350 -17.26 4.85 -2.55
CA LEU A 350 -18.57 4.90 -3.23
C LEU A 350 -19.73 4.66 -2.27
N SER A 351 -19.58 3.76 -1.31
CA SER A 351 -20.62 3.47 -0.31
C SER A 351 -20.90 4.68 0.57
N ARG A 352 -19.86 5.43 0.96
CA ARG A 352 -20.02 6.70 1.69
C ARG A 352 -20.65 7.78 0.84
N GLN A 353 -20.25 7.93 -0.42
CA GLN A 353 -20.87 8.90 -1.33
C GLN A 353 -22.37 8.63 -1.49
N GLN A 354 -22.77 7.36 -1.67
CA GLN A 354 -24.19 7.00 -1.71
C GLN A 354 -24.91 7.27 -0.38
N ALA A 355 -24.25 7.06 0.75
CA ALA A 355 -24.82 7.38 2.06
C ALA A 355 -25.04 8.89 2.24
N PHE A 356 -24.08 9.71 1.79
CA PHE A 356 -24.18 11.17 1.81
C PHE A 356 -25.44 11.68 1.08
N LEU A 357 -25.68 11.17 -0.13
CA LEU A 357 -26.83 11.56 -0.97
C LEU A 357 -28.20 11.21 -0.36
N LYS A 358 -28.25 10.31 0.64
CA LYS A 358 -29.49 9.90 1.31
C LYS A 358 -29.84 10.74 2.54
N TYR A 359 -28.96 11.64 2.99
CA TYR A 359 -29.23 12.44 4.19
C TYR A 359 -30.37 13.43 3.98
N CYS A 360 -31.25 13.52 4.99
CA CYS A 360 -32.34 14.49 5.00
C CYS A 360 -31.81 15.89 5.35
N ILE A 361 -31.78 16.78 4.37
CA ILE A 361 -31.35 18.18 4.54
C ILE A 361 -32.47 19.13 4.97
N LYS A 362 -33.70 18.64 5.22
CA LYS A 362 -34.86 19.51 5.54
C LYS A 362 -34.69 20.38 6.78
N ARG A 363 -33.86 19.93 7.73
CA ARG A 363 -33.57 20.65 8.99
C ARG A 363 -32.40 21.62 8.85
N VAL A 364 -31.69 21.58 7.72
CA VAL A 364 -30.57 22.49 7.45
C VAL A 364 -31.14 23.87 7.10
N VAL A 365 -30.56 24.90 7.70
CA VAL A 365 -30.93 26.29 7.49
C VAL A 365 -30.19 26.89 6.28
N GLU A 366 -30.72 27.97 5.71
CA GLU A 366 -30.01 28.72 4.67
C GLU A 366 -28.79 29.46 5.24
N PRO A 367 -27.72 29.69 4.44
CA PRO A 367 -27.55 29.27 3.04
C PRO A 367 -27.06 27.82 2.88
N PHE A 368 -26.79 27.12 3.98
CA PHE A 368 -26.16 25.78 3.97
C PHE A 368 -27.00 24.74 3.25
N LYS A 369 -28.33 24.86 3.33
CA LYS A 369 -29.25 23.96 2.66
C LYS A 369 -29.08 24.03 1.15
N THR A 370 -29.17 25.23 0.56
CA THR A 370 -28.98 25.42 -0.90
C THR A 370 -27.60 24.92 -1.33
N ARG A 371 -26.54 25.21 -0.56
CA ARG A 371 -25.19 24.74 -0.88
C ARG A 371 -25.06 23.22 -0.84
N LEU A 372 -25.72 22.55 0.12
CA LEU A 372 -25.74 21.09 0.22
C LEU A 372 -26.56 20.43 -0.89
N GLU A 373 -27.64 21.08 -1.37
CA GLU A 373 -28.39 20.63 -2.54
C GLU A 373 -27.48 20.58 -3.77
N ILE A 374 -26.72 21.65 -4.02
CA ILE A 374 -25.78 21.73 -5.15
C ILE A 374 -24.59 20.78 -4.93
N LEU A 375 -24.08 20.65 -3.70
CA LEU A 375 -23.02 19.66 -3.40
C LEU A 375 -23.49 18.22 -3.60
N GLY A 376 -24.79 17.95 -3.45
CA GLY A 376 -25.42 16.66 -3.71
C GLY A 376 -25.60 16.36 -5.20
N GLU A 377 -25.38 17.32 -6.09
CA GLU A 377 -25.41 17.10 -7.53
C GLU A 377 -24.22 16.23 -7.99
N LYS A 378 -24.42 15.51 -9.10
CA LYS A 378 -23.42 14.57 -9.62
C LYS A 378 -22.10 15.30 -9.88
N GLY A 379 -21.05 14.89 -9.16
CA GLY A 379 -19.69 15.38 -9.38
C GLY A 379 -19.26 16.60 -8.57
N ALA A 380 -20.18 17.25 -7.83
CA ALA A 380 -19.83 18.41 -7.03
C ALA A 380 -18.90 18.05 -5.86
N THR A 381 -19.08 16.90 -5.21
CA THR A 381 -18.16 16.39 -4.16
C THR A 381 -16.77 16.11 -4.71
N VAL A 382 -16.70 15.55 -5.91
CA VAL A 382 -15.45 15.30 -6.66
C VAL A 382 -14.73 16.61 -6.99
N ARG A 383 -15.45 17.62 -7.47
CA ARG A 383 -14.91 18.97 -7.71
C ARG A 383 -14.26 19.53 -6.46
N LEU A 384 -15.03 19.50 -5.37
CA LEU A 384 -14.61 20.06 -4.09
C LEU A 384 -13.35 19.36 -3.57
N ASN A 385 -13.29 18.04 -3.69
CA ASN A 385 -12.10 17.29 -3.26
C ASN A 385 -10.85 17.68 -4.08
N ARG A 386 -10.97 17.85 -5.40
CA ARG A 386 -9.87 18.32 -6.24
C ARG A 386 -9.43 19.74 -5.88
N ASP A 387 -10.37 20.66 -5.72
CA ASP A 387 -10.05 22.05 -5.41
C ASP A 387 -9.41 22.15 -4.00
N VAL A 388 -9.75 21.25 -3.07
CA VAL A 388 -9.06 21.10 -1.78
C VAL A 388 -7.67 20.46 -1.92
N GLU A 389 -7.49 19.45 -2.76
CA GLU A 389 -6.16 18.87 -3.05
C GLU A 389 -5.22 19.93 -3.65
N GLN A 390 -5.72 20.78 -4.55
CA GLN A 390 -4.97 21.90 -5.10
C GLN A 390 -4.65 22.94 -4.02
N LEU A 391 -5.61 23.27 -3.15
CA LEU A 391 -5.37 24.16 -2.01
C LEU A 391 -4.26 23.62 -1.09
N LYS A 392 -4.24 22.31 -0.81
CA LYS A 392 -3.16 21.66 -0.04
C LYS A 392 -1.80 21.86 -0.70
N ILE A 393 -1.71 21.68 -2.02
CA ILE A 393 -0.47 21.86 -2.78
C ILE A 393 -0.01 23.32 -2.71
N GLU A 394 -0.90 24.28 -2.98
CA GLU A 394 -0.59 25.72 -2.91
C GLU A 394 -0.13 26.12 -1.50
N LEU A 395 -0.81 25.67 -0.45
CA LEU A 395 -0.42 25.92 0.95
C LEU A 395 0.87 25.22 1.40
N SER A 396 1.39 24.27 0.61
CA SER A 396 2.69 23.67 0.89
C SER A 396 3.85 24.57 0.46
N ASP A 397 3.61 25.46 -0.51
CA ASP A 397 4.61 26.40 -1.04
C ASP A 397 4.37 27.84 -0.52
N ASP A 398 3.11 28.21 -0.27
CA ASP A 398 2.68 29.54 0.15
C ASP A 398 2.06 29.56 1.56
N ARG A 399 2.26 30.65 2.30
CA ARG A 399 1.65 30.84 3.63
C ARG A 399 0.12 30.97 3.60
N THR A 400 -0.41 31.36 2.45
CA THR A 400 -1.83 31.69 2.29
C THR A 400 -2.30 31.34 0.90
N ALA A 401 -3.48 30.74 0.78
CA ALA A 401 -4.10 30.42 -0.49
C ALA A 401 -5.63 30.57 -0.39
N GLY A 402 -6.30 30.61 -1.54
CA GLY A 402 -7.75 30.80 -1.63
C GLY A 402 -8.44 29.61 -2.28
N LEU A 403 -9.60 29.23 -1.75
CA LEU A 403 -10.49 28.23 -2.34
C LEU A 403 -11.77 28.93 -2.82
N SER A 404 -11.96 29.04 -4.13
CA SER A 404 -13.20 29.53 -4.74
C SER A 404 -14.17 28.38 -5.01
N LEU A 405 -15.43 28.57 -4.61
CA LEU A 405 -16.55 27.66 -4.78
C LEU A 405 -17.69 28.32 -5.56
N ASP A 406 -17.37 29.12 -6.59
CA ASP A 406 -18.35 29.81 -7.44
C ASP A 406 -19.40 28.87 -8.08
N PHE A 407 -19.05 27.58 -8.23
CA PHE A 407 -19.96 26.55 -8.74
C PHE A 407 -21.04 26.12 -7.74
N ILE A 408 -20.86 26.43 -6.47
CA ILE A 408 -21.84 26.22 -5.40
C ILE A 408 -22.68 27.48 -5.22
N GLU A 409 -22.02 28.63 -5.10
CA GLU A 409 -22.66 29.92 -4.92
C GLU A 409 -21.73 31.00 -5.44
N GLN A 410 -22.26 31.93 -6.23
CA GLN A 410 -21.46 32.99 -6.84
C GLN A 410 -20.76 33.83 -5.76
N GLY A 411 -19.43 33.94 -5.85
CA GLY A 411 -18.60 34.68 -4.90
C GLY A 411 -18.29 33.92 -3.60
N LEU A 412 -18.74 32.67 -3.46
CA LEU A 412 -18.39 31.83 -2.32
C LEU A 412 -16.92 31.46 -2.39
N ALA A 413 -16.14 31.92 -1.43
CA ALA A 413 -14.72 31.59 -1.32
C ALA A 413 -14.26 31.59 0.13
N VAL A 414 -13.15 30.93 0.41
CA VAL A 414 -12.48 30.98 1.71
C VAL A 414 -10.98 31.23 1.51
N HIS A 415 -10.42 32.10 2.35
CA HIS A 415 -8.99 32.31 2.47
C HIS A 415 -8.45 31.41 3.57
N VAL A 416 -7.35 30.73 3.29
CA VAL A 416 -6.78 29.71 4.17
C VAL A 416 -5.31 30.03 4.42
N GLU A 417 -4.91 29.97 5.68
CA GLU A 417 -3.52 30.07 6.12
C GLU A 417 -2.90 28.67 6.24
N ASP A 418 -1.59 28.56 6.05
CA ASP A 418 -0.80 27.32 6.17
C ASP A 418 -0.98 26.60 7.52
N VAL A 419 -1.30 27.33 8.59
CA VAL A 419 -1.66 26.77 9.91
C VAL A 419 -2.83 25.79 9.81
N ALA A 420 -3.80 26.05 8.93
CA ALA A 420 -4.90 25.11 8.71
C ALA A 420 -4.40 23.81 8.06
N LEU A 421 -3.45 23.89 7.13
CA LEU A 421 -2.83 22.73 6.51
C LEU A 421 -2.01 21.92 7.51
N THR A 422 -1.12 22.56 8.28
CA THR A 422 -0.28 21.86 9.26
C THR A 422 -1.13 21.17 10.34
N THR A 423 -2.20 21.82 10.81
CA THR A 423 -3.18 21.22 11.72
C THR A 423 -3.95 20.06 11.05
N SER A 424 -4.18 20.10 9.74
CA SER A 424 -4.86 19.01 8.99
C SER A 424 -3.93 17.83 8.78
N ALA A 425 -2.64 18.09 8.65
CA ALA A 425 -1.62 17.07 8.47
C ALA A 425 -1.26 16.34 9.77
N GLN A 426 -1.61 16.84 10.95
CA GLN A 426 -1.16 16.25 12.23
C GLN A 426 -1.46 14.75 12.35
N GLY A 427 -2.68 14.33 12.03
CA GLY A 427 -3.04 12.90 12.10
C GLY A 427 -2.29 12.02 11.09
N LEU A 428 -1.83 12.58 9.96
CA LEU A 428 -0.93 11.91 9.04
C LEU A 428 0.48 11.83 9.62
N LEU A 429 0.97 12.93 10.19
CA LEU A 429 2.30 13.05 10.79
C LEU A 429 2.49 12.12 11.98
N ASP A 430 1.44 11.93 12.80
CA ASP A 430 1.47 10.98 13.92
C ASP A 430 1.65 9.54 13.42
N LYS A 431 0.91 9.15 12.37
CA LYS A 431 1.02 7.82 11.75
C LYS A 431 2.37 7.63 11.05
N LEU A 432 2.86 8.66 10.36
CA LEU A 432 4.19 8.65 9.76
C LEU A 432 5.26 8.48 10.83
N GLY A 433 5.17 9.22 11.93
CA GLY A 433 6.12 9.11 13.05
C GLY A 433 6.16 7.71 13.65
N GLN A 434 4.99 7.07 13.83
CA GLN A 434 4.91 5.67 14.28
C GLN A 434 5.58 4.70 13.30
N LEU A 435 5.36 4.88 11.99
CA LEU A 435 6.00 4.06 10.96
C LEU A 435 7.52 4.27 10.95
N LEU A 436 7.99 5.52 10.98
CA LEU A 436 9.43 5.82 10.97
C LEU A 436 10.12 5.34 12.24
N GLU A 437 9.44 5.37 13.40
CA GLU A 437 9.94 4.78 14.63
C GLU A 437 10.09 3.27 14.52
N GLN A 438 9.09 2.59 13.97
CA GLN A 438 9.17 1.16 13.70
C GLN A 438 10.34 0.84 12.77
N VAL A 439 10.43 1.54 11.63
CA VAL A 439 11.52 1.37 10.66
C VAL A 439 12.88 1.56 11.34
N ARG A 440 13.07 2.67 12.07
CA ARG A 440 14.33 2.97 12.75
C ARG A 440 14.74 1.88 13.74
N ASN A 441 13.80 1.29 14.46
CA ASN A 441 14.09 0.23 15.44
C ASN A 441 14.48 -1.10 14.77
N GLU A 442 14.14 -1.29 13.50
CA GLU A 442 14.40 -2.50 12.71
C GLU A 442 15.60 -2.34 11.75
N LEU A 443 16.21 -1.15 11.66
CA LEU A 443 17.35 -0.89 10.78
C LEU A 443 18.68 -1.36 11.40
N PRO A 444 19.54 -2.05 10.63
CA PRO A 444 20.87 -2.44 11.09
C PRO A 444 21.86 -1.25 11.10
N GLU A 445 21.69 -0.29 10.19
CA GLU A 445 22.51 0.92 10.10
C GLU A 445 21.77 2.14 10.67
N ALA A 446 22.44 2.93 11.49
CA ALA A 446 21.83 4.09 12.16
C ALA A 446 21.55 5.27 11.22
N ASN A 447 22.28 5.41 10.09
CA ASN A 447 22.23 6.61 9.24
C ASN A 447 22.22 6.30 7.74
N PRO A 448 21.24 5.53 7.22
CA PRO A 448 21.12 5.30 5.78
C PRO A 448 20.83 6.61 5.04
N VAL A 449 21.13 6.66 3.74
CA VAL A 449 20.68 7.77 2.88
C VAL A 449 19.16 7.66 2.72
N ILE A 450 18.41 8.72 2.98
CA ILE A 450 16.95 8.71 2.79
C ILE A 450 16.65 9.20 1.39
N PHE A 451 16.07 8.34 0.55
CA PHE A 451 15.55 8.73 -0.76
C PHE A 451 14.03 8.84 -0.68
N MET A 452 13.48 10.00 -1.00
CA MET A 452 12.03 10.24 -0.91
C MET A 452 11.41 10.44 -2.29
N THR A 453 10.27 9.80 -2.54
CA THR A 453 9.48 9.91 -3.78
C THR A 453 7.98 9.91 -3.46
N GLY A 454 7.15 10.09 -4.50
CA GLY A 454 5.71 10.20 -4.39
C GLY A 454 5.28 11.64 -4.10
N GLY A 455 4.10 12.03 -4.59
CA GLY A 455 3.66 13.44 -4.56
C GLY A 455 3.68 14.09 -3.18
N MET A 456 3.46 13.31 -2.12
CA MET A 456 3.43 13.81 -0.74
C MET A 456 4.83 14.06 -0.16
N SER A 457 5.89 13.47 -0.72
CA SER A 457 7.28 13.72 -0.29
C SER A 457 7.76 15.15 -0.51
N ARG A 458 7.08 15.91 -1.39
CA ARG A 458 7.36 17.33 -1.64
C ARG A 458 6.95 18.23 -0.48
N ALA A 459 6.01 17.80 0.36
CA ALA A 459 5.48 18.61 1.44
C ALA A 459 6.56 18.89 2.51
N PRO A 460 6.86 20.16 2.84
CA PRO A 460 7.90 20.50 3.81
C PRO A 460 7.70 19.84 5.18
N TYR A 461 6.45 19.81 5.67
CA TYR A 461 6.10 19.19 6.96
C TYR A 461 6.31 17.67 6.99
N VAL A 462 6.26 16.98 5.85
CA VAL A 462 6.60 15.55 5.75
C VAL A 462 8.11 15.37 5.83
N GLN A 463 8.87 16.17 5.09
CA GLN A 463 10.34 16.13 5.14
C GLN A 463 10.86 16.45 6.55
N ASP A 464 10.26 17.44 7.23
CA ASP A 464 10.63 17.80 8.60
C ASP A 464 10.33 16.66 9.59
N CYS A 465 9.23 15.93 9.39
CA CYS A 465 8.95 14.73 10.17
C CYS A 465 10.02 13.66 9.94
N VAL A 466 10.40 13.38 8.69
CA VAL A 466 11.48 12.43 8.38
C VAL A 466 12.81 12.86 9.01
N ARG A 467 13.18 14.14 8.89
CA ARG A 467 14.40 14.70 9.52
C ARG A 467 14.42 14.54 11.05
N LYS A 468 13.26 14.60 11.70
CA LYS A 468 13.15 14.41 13.16
C LYS A 468 13.55 12.99 13.59
N TYR A 469 13.28 11.98 12.75
CA TYR A 469 13.62 10.58 13.05
C TYR A 469 14.99 10.16 12.53
N PHE A 470 15.47 10.79 11.46
CA PHE A 470 16.76 10.52 10.79
C PHE A 470 17.59 11.80 10.65
N ASP A 471 17.98 12.40 11.78
CA ASP A 471 18.62 13.73 11.86
C ASP A 471 20.03 13.80 11.25
N ARG A 472 20.74 12.66 11.22
CA ARG A 472 22.10 12.51 10.69
C ARG A 472 22.13 11.97 9.26
N SER A 473 21.00 11.53 8.73
CA SER A 473 20.91 10.99 7.38
C SER A 473 20.85 12.09 6.33
N ARG A 474 21.54 11.88 5.21
CA ARG A 474 21.37 12.71 4.02
C ARG A 474 20.02 12.39 3.37
N ILE A 475 19.21 13.41 3.10
CA ILE A 475 17.96 13.27 2.34
C ILE A 475 18.21 13.61 0.87
N VAL A 476 17.77 12.73 -0.02
CA VAL A 476 17.76 12.88 -1.47
C VAL A 476 16.30 12.88 -1.92
N LEU A 477 15.89 13.93 -2.64
CA LEU A 477 14.54 14.01 -3.21
C LEU A 477 14.58 13.46 -4.63
N GLY A 478 13.84 12.38 -4.87
CA GLY A 478 13.59 11.83 -6.18
C GLY A 478 12.55 12.62 -6.96
N ASP A 479 12.30 12.19 -8.19
CA ASP A 479 11.17 12.69 -8.96
C ASP A 479 9.86 12.18 -8.36
N ALA A 480 9.10 13.08 -7.74
CA ALA A 480 7.87 12.76 -7.02
C ALA A 480 6.77 12.16 -7.91
N SER A 481 6.83 12.36 -9.23
CA SER A 481 5.84 11.85 -10.19
C SER A 481 6.34 10.65 -10.98
N PHE A 482 7.66 10.52 -11.17
CA PHE A 482 8.23 9.53 -12.08
C PHE A 482 9.20 8.53 -11.42
N GLY A 483 9.51 8.66 -10.12
CA GLY A 483 10.42 7.77 -9.41
C GLY A 483 10.03 6.29 -9.50
N VAL A 484 8.76 5.98 -9.25
CA VAL A 484 8.22 4.60 -9.29
C VAL A 484 8.21 4.06 -10.73
N VAL A 485 7.59 4.78 -11.67
CA VAL A 485 7.44 4.32 -13.05
C VAL A 485 8.77 4.11 -13.77
N THR A 486 9.78 4.92 -13.43
CA THR A 486 11.16 4.76 -13.92
C THR A 486 11.72 3.39 -13.54
N GLY A 487 11.58 3.03 -12.27
CA GLY A 487 12.00 1.73 -11.76
C GLY A 487 11.21 0.58 -12.37
N LEU A 488 9.89 0.73 -12.52
CA LEU A 488 9.06 -0.27 -13.18
C LEU A 488 9.50 -0.52 -14.63
N ALA A 489 9.83 0.54 -15.37
CA ALA A 489 10.33 0.43 -16.73
C ALA A 489 11.72 -0.22 -16.80
N GLN A 490 12.61 0.07 -15.85
CA GLN A 490 13.90 -0.59 -15.73
C GLN A 490 13.75 -2.08 -15.38
N PHE A 491 12.82 -2.41 -14.48
CA PHE A 491 12.50 -3.80 -14.16
C PHE A 491 11.89 -4.55 -15.36
N ALA A 492 11.14 -3.83 -16.20
CA ALA A 492 10.52 -4.36 -17.42
C ALA A 492 11.51 -4.73 -18.53
N GLN A 493 12.79 -4.35 -18.43
CA GLN A 493 13.78 -4.75 -19.44
C GLN A 493 13.98 -6.27 -19.47
N PRO A 494 13.95 -6.90 -20.66
CA PRO A 494 14.38 -8.28 -20.78
C PRO A 494 15.82 -8.36 -20.33
N PHE A 495 16.08 -9.29 -19.40
CA PHE A 495 17.40 -9.57 -18.89
C PHE A 495 18.33 -9.86 -20.08
N VAL A 496 19.28 -8.97 -20.36
CA VAL A 496 20.44 -9.32 -21.18
C VAL A 496 21.15 -10.38 -20.35
N ALA A 497 21.18 -11.62 -20.86
CA ALA A 497 21.83 -12.73 -20.18
C ALA A 497 23.18 -12.25 -19.68
N ALA A 498 23.39 -12.40 -18.36
CA ALA A 498 24.69 -12.17 -17.77
C ALA A 498 25.72 -13.00 -18.56
N ASP A 499 26.94 -12.48 -18.66
CA ASP A 499 28.10 -13.22 -19.13
C ASP A 499 28.01 -14.66 -18.57
N PRO A 500 28.10 -15.72 -19.41
CA PRO A 500 28.00 -17.11 -18.94
C PRO A 500 28.92 -17.40 -17.74
N VAL A 501 30.06 -16.69 -17.64
CA VAL A 501 30.98 -16.79 -16.51
C VAL A 501 30.44 -16.10 -15.25
N GLN A 502 29.68 -15.01 -15.38
CA GLN A 502 28.97 -14.37 -14.27
C GLN A 502 27.73 -15.15 -13.85
N GLU A 503 27.00 -15.76 -14.78
CA GLU A 503 25.86 -16.62 -14.45
C GLU A 503 26.34 -17.91 -13.78
N GLU A 504 27.43 -18.50 -14.25
CA GLU A 504 28.08 -19.63 -13.57
C GLU A 504 28.54 -19.23 -12.17
N LYS A 505 29.22 -18.07 -11.99
CA LYS A 505 29.57 -17.55 -10.65
C LYS A 505 28.37 -17.26 -9.77
N ARG A 506 27.28 -16.72 -10.33
CA ARG A 506 26.04 -16.43 -9.61
C ARG A 506 25.37 -17.73 -9.18
N MET A 507 25.34 -18.73 -10.06
CA MET A 507 24.80 -20.06 -9.75
C MET A 507 25.66 -20.78 -8.71
N THR A 508 26.98 -20.64 -8.75
CA THR A 508 27.88 -21.12 -7.69
C THR A 508 27.60 -20.40 -6.37
N GLN A 509 27.49 -19.07 -6.36
CA GLN A 509 27.19 -18.31 -5.14
C GLN A 509 25.80 -18.61 -4.57
N LEU A 510 24.80 -18.81 -5.43
CA LEU A 510 23.45 -19.21 -5.03
C LEU A 510 23.47 -20.62 -4.43
N SER A 511 24.17 -21.56 -5.06
CA SER A 511 24.38 -22.92 -4.56
C SER A 511 25.13 -22.92 -3.22
N GLU A 512 26.17 -22.10 -3.05
CA GLU A 512 26.90 -21.95 -1.78
C GLU A 512 26.04 -21.32 -0.67
N ARG A 513 25.16 -20.37 -0.99
CA ARG A 513 24.19 -19.83 -0.03
C ARG A 513 23.16 -20.88 0.34
N TYR A 514 22.64 -21.60 -0.65
CA TYR A 514 21.67 -22.68 -0.44
C TYR A 514 22.24 -23.80 0.43
N ALA A 515 23.46 -24.26 0.15
CA ALA A 515 24.17 -25.25 0.95
C ALA A 515 24.39 -24.79 2.41
N ARG A 516 24.64 -23.50 2.64
CA ARG A 516 24.72 -22.95 4.01
C ARG A 516 23.37 -22.96 4.72
N ALA A 517 22.28 -22.63 4.02
CA ALA A 517 20.94 -22.68 4.57
C ALA A 517 20.52 -24.12 4.93
N VAL A 518 20.86 -25.09 4.07
CA VAL A 518 20.68 -26.54 4.34
C VAL A 518 21.49 -26.96 5.57
N ALA A 519 22.77 -26.58 5.65
CA ALA A 519 23.61 -26.92 6.81
C ALA A 519 23.07 -26.35 8.13
N HIS A 520 22.50 -25.15 8.10
CA HIS A 520 21.87 -24.56 9.27
C HIS A 520 20.57 -25.27 9.67
N ALA A 521 19.77 -25.71 8.68
CA ALA A 521 18.61 -26.55 8.92
C ALA A 521 19.01 -27.89 9.55
N ASP A 522 20.10 -28.52 9.08
CA ASP A 522 20.67 -29.73 9.68
C ASP A 522 21.12 -29.53 11.12
N GLU A 523 21.81 -28.42 11.42
CA GLU A 523 22.22 -28.09 12.79
C GLU A 523 21.00 -27.99 13.72
N SER A 524 19.94 -27.37 13.23
CA SER A 524 18.73 -27.16 14.00
C SER A 524 17.92 -28.44 14.17
N ALA A 525 17.86 -29.29 13.14
CA ALA A 525 17.31 -30.64 13.23
C ALA A 525 18.10 -31.49 14.25
N ALA A 526 19.43 -31.40 14.27
CA ALA A 526 20.26 -32.07 15.26
C ALA A 526 19.98 -31.57 16.69
N LEU A 527 19.72 -30.26 16.89
CA LEU A 527 19.30 -29.73 18.19
C LEU A 527 17.94 -30.26 18.63
N TYR A 528 16.99 -30.41 17.70
CA TYR A 528 15.71 -31.05 17.99
C TYR A 528 15.89 -32.53 18.36
N GLN A 529 16.68 -33.27 17.58
CA GLN A 529 16.99 -34.67 17.84
C GLN A 529 17.64 -34.87 19.22
N ASN A 530 18.56 -33.99 19.62
CA ASN A 530 19.15 -34.04 20.96
C ASN A 530 18.11 -33.95 22.10
N LYS A 531 17.01 -33.22 21.89
CA LYS A 531 15.91 -33.14 22.87
C LYS A 531 15.07 -34.40 22.87
N VAL A 532 14.82 -34.98 21.69
CA VAL A 532 14.16 -36.29 21.56
C VAL A 532 14.98 -37.36 22.29
N ASP A 533 16.28 -37.44 22.02
CA ASP A 533 17.20 -38.38 22.68
C ASP A 533 17.22 -38.16 24.20
N ASP A 534 17.15 -36.92 24.68
CA ASP A 534 17.09 -36.63 26.11
C ASP A 534 15.77 -37.07 26.73
N PHE A 535 14.64 -36.80 26.07
CA PHE A 535 13.33 -37.31 26.47
C PHE A 535 13.33 -38.84 26.52
N GLU A 536 13.79 -39.53 25.49
CA GLU A 536 13.85 -41.01 25.44
C GLU A 536 14.70 -41.60 26.58
N ARG A 537 15.85 -40.98 26.88
CA ARG A 537 16.69 -41.39 28.02
C ARG A 537 15.94 -41.25 29.35
N GLN A 538 15.26 -40.13 29.55
CA GLN A 538 14.48 -39.89 30.77
C GLN A 538 13.29 -40.84 30.86
N LEU A 539 12.56 -41.01 29.76
CA LEU A 539 11.41 -41.89 29.61
C LEU A 539 11.77 -43.32 29.99
N GLN A 540 12.89 -43.85 29.49
CA GLN A 540 13.34 -45.20 29.78
C GLN A 540 13.61 -45.42 31.29
N VAL A 541 14.14 -44.41 31.99
CA VAL A 541 14.36 -44.47 33.43
C VAL A 541 13.02 -44.43 34.18
N GLN A 542 12.14 -43.48 33.85
CA GLN A 542 10.87 -43.31 34.55
C GLN A 542 9.91 -44.48 34.32
N ARG A 543 9.88 -45.02 33.10
CA ARG A 543 9.07 -46.21 32.74
C ARG A 543 9.44 -47.42 33.61
N ASN A 544 10.72 -47.62 33.90
CA ASN A 544 11.18 -48.70 34.76
C ASN A 544 10.79 -48.47 36.24
N ILE A 545 10.90 -47.22 36.72
CA ILE A 545 10.55 -46.84 38.09
C ILE A 545 9.06 -47.02 38.35
N PHE A 546 8.22 -46.57 37.43
CA PHE A 546 6.76 -46.53 37.58
C PHE A 546 6.04 -47.72 36.94
N ALA A 547 6.76 -48.80 36.60
CA ALA A 547 6.20 -49.96 35.93
C ALA A 547 4.96 -50.52 36.66
N GLY A 548 3.89 -50.78 35.92
CA GLY A 548 2.62 -51.30 36.47
C GLY A 548 1.72 -50.27 37.14
N THR A 549 2.10 -48.98 37.15
CA THR A 549 1.26 -47.88 37.67
C THR A 549 0.50 -47.15 36.56
N LYS A 550 -0.39 -46.23 36.94
CA LYS A 550 -1.05 -45.31 35.99
C LYS A 550 -0.07 -44.30 35.36
N VAL A 551 1.00 -43.95 36.07
CA VAL A 551 2.06 -43.06 35.57
C VAL A 551 2.77 -43.68 34.37
N ALA A 552 3.05 -44.99 34.40
CA ALA A 552 3.63 -45.69 33.24
C ALA A 552 2.73 -45.64 32.00
N LYS A 553 1.41 -45.78 32.15
CA LYS A 553 0.46 -45.67 31.02
C LYS A 553 0.45 -44.28 30.39
N TYR A 554 0.57 -43.24 31.22
CA TYR A 554 0.72 -41.87 30.72
C TYR A 554 2.04 -41.70 29.96
N LEU A 555 3.15 -42.26 30.47
CA LEU A 555 4.44 -42.19 29.79
C LEU A 555 4.41 -42.88 28.42
N ASP A 556 3.72 -44.01 28.30
CA ASP A 556 3.52 -44.69 27.02
C ASP A 556 2.70 -43.84 26.03
N LEU A 557 1.63 -43.19 26.51
CA LEU A 557 0.85 -42.26 25.68
C LEU A 557 1.69 -41.04 25.27
N LEU A 558 2.49 -40.49 26.18
CA LEU A 558 3.36 -39.35 25.89
C LEU A 558 4.41 -39.70 24.83
N GLU A 559 5.00 -40.90 24.89
CA GLU A 559 5.91 -41.41 23.86
C GLU A 559 5.23 -41.48 22.49
N GLU A 560 4.01 -42.03 22.42
CA GLU A 560 3.22 -42.12 21.19
C GLU A 560 2.94 -40.74 20.59
N GLN A 561 2.56 -39.76 21.41
CA GLN A 561 2.30 -38.40 20.95
C GLN A 561 3.59 -37.67 20.50
N VAL A 562 4.71 -37.90 21.19
CA VAL A 562 6.02 -37.34 20.79
C VAL A 562 6.47 -37.92 19.45
N SER A 563 6.33 -39.24 19.27
CA SER A 563 6.65 -39.91 18.00
C SER A 563 5.77 -39.40 16.85
N SER A 564 4.47 -39.28 17.08
CA SER A 564 3.53 -38.74 16.08
C SER A 564 3.85 -37.29 15.72
N THR A 565 4.22 -36.48 16.72
CA THR A 565 4.63 -35.08 16.51
C THR A 565 5.97 -34.99 15.77
N HIS A 566 6.89 -35.92 15.99
CA HIS A 566 8.14 -36.01 15.24
C HIS A 566 7.89 -36.25 13.75
N GLU A 567 7.09 -37.26 13.41
CA GLU A 567 6.71 -37.58 12.02
C GLU A 567 5.97 -36.41 11.37
N ALA A 568 5.04 -35.79 12.09
CA ALA A 568 4.39 -34.55 11.66
C ALA A 568 5.42 -33.46 11.30
N ASN A 569 6.44 -33.25 12.12
CA ASN A 569 7.48 -32.27 11.83
C ASN A 569 8.31 -32.61 10.59
N GLN A 570 8.53 -33.90 10.29
CA GLN A 570 9.15 -34.31 9.02
C GLN A 570 8.25 -33.99 7.82
N LEU A 571 6.96 -34.36 7.89
CA LEU A 571 5.98 -34.09 6.83
C LEU A 571 5.73 -32.60 6.59
N ALA A 572 5.84 -31.76 7.63
CA ALA A 572 5.76 -30.32 7.49
C ALA A 572 7.06 -29.67 7.00
N GLY A 573 8.13 -30.44 6.80
CA GLY A 573 9.43 -29.96 6.34
C GLY A 573 10.23 -29.21 7.40
N TRP A 574 9.99 -29.46 8.69
CA TRP A 574 10.80 -28.91 9.78
C TRP A 574 11.96 -29.83 10.18
N LEU A 575 11.85 -31.12 9.88
CA LEU A 575 12.88 -32.12 10.11
C LEU A 575 13.16 -32.89 8.81
N PRO A 576 14.40 -33.37 8.59
CA PRO A 576 14.71 -34.25 7.48
C PRO A 576 14.13 -35.64 7.70
N HIS A 577 13.90 -36.40 6.62
CA HIS A 577 13.49 -37.81 6.74
C HIS A 577 14.66 -38.72 7.15
N GLY A 578 15.89 -38.33 6.80
CA GLY A 578 17.12 -38.98 7.23
C GLY A 578 17.89 -38.14 8.28
N ASP A 579 19.19 -38.36 8.38
CA ASP A 579 20.06 -37.61 9.32
C ASP A 579 20.19 -36.13 8.95
N LYS A 580 20.01 -35.80 7.67
CA LYS A 580 20.24 -34.47 7.07
C LYS A 580 19.28 -34.21 5.93
N PHE A 581 19.00 -32.94 5.67
CA PHE A 581 18.24 -32.50 4.50
C PHE A 581 19.03 -32.73 3.22
N THR A 582 18.40 -33.39 2.25
CA THR A 582 18.82 -33.27 0.86
C THR A 582 18.45 -31.88 0.29
N GLU A 583 19.09 -31.48 -0.81
CA GLU A 583 18.78 -30.19 -1.46
C GLU A 583 17.30 -30.10 -1.89
N LEU A 584 16.74 -31.23 -2.33
CA LEU A 584 15.34 -31.35 -2.73
C LEU A 584 14.42 -31.30 -1.51
N GLU A 585 14.68 -32.06 -0.45
CA GLU A 585 13.85 -32.02 0.77
C GLU A 585 13.81 -30.62 1.39
N TYR A 586 14.95 -29.91 1.42
CA TYR A 586 14.98 -28.53 1.88
C TYR A 586 14.18 -27.61 0.96
N PHE A 587 14.22 -27.83 -0.36
CA PHE A 587 13.39 -27.08 -1.30
C PHE A 587 11.91 -27.31 -1.03
N GLU A 588 11.49 -28.57 -0.91
CA GLU A 588 10.11 -28.91 -0.60
C GLU A 588 9.67 -28.33 0.75
N ALA A 589 10.55 -28.30 1.76
CA ALA A 589 10.29 -27.65 3.04
C ALA A 589 9.98 -26.15 2.85
N LEU A 590 10.75 -25.45 2.01
CA LEU A 590 10.46 -24.05 1.67
C LEU A 590 9.11 -23.89 0.96
N VAL A 591 8.74 -24.84 0.09
CA VAL A 591 7.42 -24.86 -0.59
C VAL A 591 6.29 -25.09 0.41
N ARG A 592 6.43 -26.06 1.33
CA ARG A 592 5.48 -26.35 2.41
C ARG A 592 5.23 -25.11 3.30
N GLN A 593 6.29 -24.36 3.58
CA GLN A 593 6.25 -23.16 4.42
C GLN A 593 5.78 -21.90 3.67
N ASP A 594 5.71 -21.92 2.34
CA ASP A 594 5.13 -20.87 1.50
C ASP A 594 3.59 -20.93 1.52
N ARG A 595 3.01 -20.75 2.72
CA ARG A 595 1.58 -20.96 3.01
C ARG A 595 0.60 -20.18 2.12
N GLY A 596 1.08 -19.11 1.47
CA GLY A 596 0.28 -18.24 0.60
C GLY A 596 0.64 -18.32 -0.88
N ALA A 597 1.42 -19.33 -1.30
CA ALA A 597 1.91 -19.49 -2.67
C ALA A 597 2.50 -18.18 -3.22
N ARG A 598 3.43 -17.57 -2.49
CA ARG A 598 4.04 -16.27 -2.82
C ARG A 598 5.38 -16.40 -3.51
N ARG A 599 6.12 -17.48 -3.23
CA ARG A 599 7.53 -17.65 -3.61
C ARG A 599 7.72 -18.77 -4.64
N TYR A 600 7.01 -19.89 -4.50
CA TYR A 600 7.23 -21.08 -5.31
C TYR A 600 5.97 -21.44 -6.13
N THR A 601 5.65 -20.59 -7.11
CA THR A 601 4.39 -20.65 -7.90
C THR A 601 4.56 -21.20 -9.31
N SER A 602 5.79 -21.33 -9.77
CA SER A 602 6.14 -21.81 -11.11
C SER A 602 7.49 -22.49 -11.12
N LEU A 603 7.76 -23.25 -12.19
CA LEU A 603 9.06 -23.89 -12.43
C LEU A 603 10.20 -22.87 -12.50
N ALA A 604 9.91 -21.62 -12.87
CA ALA A 604 10.89 -20.54 -12.85
C ALA A 604 11.42 -20.21 -11.43
N ASN A 605 10.69 -20.60 -10.38
CA ASN A 605 11.09 -20.43 -8.98
C ASN A 605 11.96 -21.59 -8.47
N VAL A 606 12.08 -22.68 -9.22
CA VAL A 606 12.98 -23.80 -8.88
C VAL A 606 14.42 -23.35 -9.12
N PRO A 607 15.31 -23.45 -8.11
CA PRO A 607 16.72 -23.14 -8.26
C PRO A 607 17.32 -23.89 -9.44
N GLY A 608 18.16 -23.23 -10.24
CA GLY A 608 18.66 -23.80 -11.50
C GLY A 608 19.37 -25.15 -11.34
N PHE A 609 20.04 -25.38 -10.20
CA PHE A 609 20.70 -26.64 -9.89
C PHE A 609 19.72 -27.78 -9.54
N LEU A 610 18.49 -27.47 -9.11
CA LEU A 610 17.43 -28.46 -8.83
C LEU A 610 16.49 -28.70 -10.01
N ARG A 611 16.63 -27.95 -11.12
CA ARG A 611 15.72 -28.11 -12.26
C ARG A 611 15.70 -29.52 -12.85
N HIS A 612 16.79 -30.26 -12.71
CA HIS A 612 16.87 -31.64 -13.17
C HIS A 612 15.87 -32.57 -12.47
N GLU A 613 15.53 -32.29 -11.21
CA GLU A 613 14.51 -33.02 -10.44
C GLU A 613 13.08 -32.79 -10.97
N PHE A 614 12.89 -31.77 -11.82
CA PHE A 614 11.60 -31.36 -12.37
C PHE A 614 11.58 -31.39 -13.91
N GLU A 615 12.53 -32.06 -14.56
CA GLU A 615 12.66 -32.08 -16.03
C GLU A 615 11.41 -32.63 -16.76
N ASP A 616 10.72 -33.59 -16.14
CA ASP A 616 9.49 -34.21 -16.68
C ASP A 616 8.21 -33.49 -16.22
N CYS A 617 8.33 -32.38 -15.49
CA CYS A 617 7.21 -31.65 -14.89
C CYS A 617 6.87 -30.41 -15.73
N ASP A 618 5.58 -30.21 -16.04
CA ASP A 618 5.10 -28.96 -16.64
C ASP A 618 4.61 -27.97 -15.55
N GLU A 619 4.26 -26.74 -15.94
CA GLU A 619 3.87 -25.68 -15.00
C GLU A 619 2.62 -26.04 -14.17
N ASP A 620 1.66 -26.74 -14.76
CA ASP A 620 0.42 -27.13 -14.07
C ASP A 620 0.66 -28.32 -13.12
N SER A 621 1.52 -29.26 -13.51
CA SER A 621 1.97 -30.38 -12.68
C SER A 621 2.78 -29.87 -11.48
N PHE A 622 3.69 -28.90 -11.70
CA PHE A 622 4.48 -28.31 -10.61
C PHE A 622 3.58 -27.54 -9.62
N ARG A 623 2.60 -26.78 -10.12
CA ARG A 623 1.64 -26.09 -9.26
C ARG A 623 0.84 -27.07 -8.41
N SER A 624 0.34 -28.14 -9.02
CA SER A 624 -0.41 -29.18 -8.31
C SER A 624 0.43 -29.81 -7.21
N TYR A 625 1.67 -30.20 -7.53
CA TYR A 625 2.63 -30.73 -6.57
C TYR A 625 2.94 -29.74 -5.43
N ALA A 626 3.20 -28.47 -5.75
CA ALA A 626 3.46 -27.44 -4.73
C ALA A 626 2.24 -27.18 -3.82
N ASP A 627 1.03 -27.25 -4.38
CA ASP A 627 -0.21 -27.08 -3.61
C ASP A 627 -0.50 -28.29 -2.71
N GLU A 628 -0.19 -29.51 -3.17
CA GLU A 628 -0.23 -30.72 -2.35
C GLU A 628 0.70 -30.62 -1.15
N LEU A 629 1.96 -30.22 -1.35
CA LEU A 629 2.93 -29.99 -0.28
C LEU A 629 2.41 -28.97 0.75
N ARG A 630 1.86 -27.84 0.29
CA ARG A 630 1.27 -26.84 1.19
C ARG A 630 0.06 -27.37 1.94
N GLN A 631 -0.77 -28.17 1.29
CA GLN A 631 -1.95 -28.77 1.92
C GLN A 631 -1.56 -29.80 2.97
N GLU A 632 -0.56 -30.64 2.69
CA GLU A 632 0.04 -31.57 3.64
C GLU A 632 0.53 -30.82 4.89
N CYS A 633 1.31 -29.75 4.69
CA CYS A 633 1.77 -28.91 5.79
C CYS A 633 0.61 -28.34 6.62
N ARG A 634 -0.48 -27.87 5.98
CA ARG A 634 -1.68 -27.37 6.70
C ARG A 634 -2.33 -28.45 7.56
N ASN A 635 -2.44 -29.68 7.05
CA ASN A 635 -3.05 -30.79 7.77
C ASN A 635 -2.23 -31.14 9.02
N VAL A 636 -0.90 -31.11 8.91
CA VAL A 636 0.02 -31.39 10.02
C VAL A 636 -0.19 -30.46 11.22
N TYR A 637 -0.46 -29.16 11.02
CA TYR A 637 -0.74 -28.25 12.15
C TYR A 637 -1.95 -28.71 12.97
N GLY A 638 -2.96 -29.30 12.32
CA GLY A 638 -4.10 -29.91 12.99
C GLY A 638 -3.68 -31.10 13.85
N TRP A 639 -2.87 -32.00 13.30
CA TRP A 639 -2.39 -33.20 14.00
C TRP A 639 -1.55 -32.86 15.24
N VAL A 640 -0.62 -31.91 15.13
CA VAL A 640 0.19 -31.49 16.29
C VAL A 640 -0.65 -30.83 17.37
N THR A 641 -1.69 -30.08 16.98
CA THR A 641 -2.63 -29.48 17.93
C THR A 641 -3.42 -30.58 18.66
N GLU A 642 -3.92 -31.57 17.92
CA GLU A 642 -4.65 -32.71 18.49
C GLU A 642 -3.78 -33.53 19.45
N SER A 643 -2.52 -33.83 19.08
CA SER A 643 -1.57 -34.52 19.98
C SER A 643 -1.35 -33.80 21.30
N ARG A 644 -1.34 -32.46 21.27
CA ARG A 644 -1.21 -31.65 22.48
C ARG A 644 -2.50 -31.66 23.31
N GLU A 645 -3.66 -31.51 22.67
CA GLU A 645 -4.96 -31.55 23.33
C GLU A 645 -5.19 -32.90 24.04
N ILE A 646 -4.82 -34.02 23.40
CA ILE A 646 -4.87 -35.38 23.98
C ILE A 646 -4.10 -35.45 25.32
N MET A 647 -2.96 -34.77 25.40
CA MET A 647 -2.12 -34.74 26.61
C MET A 647 -2.62 -33.74 27.65
N GLU A 648 -3.17 -32.60 27.24
CA GLU A 648 -3.79 -31.62 28.14
C GLU A 648 -5.04 -32.19 28.84
N ASP A 649 -5.77 -33.10 28.17
CA ASP A 649 -6.93 -33.81 28.73
C ASP A 649 -6.58 -34.95 29.70
N GLN A 650 -5.29 -35.33 29.80
CA GLN A 650 -4.87 -36.33 30.78
C GLN A 650 -4.81 -35.71 32.19
N PRO A 651 -5.37 -36.39 33.21
CA PRO A 651 -5.30 -35.90 34.58
C PRO A 651 -3.84 -35.84 35.06
N GLY A 652 -3.49 -34.73 35.71
CA GLY A 652 -2.22 -34.61 36.41
C GLY A 652 -2.08 -35.67 37.50
N PHE A 653 -0.83 -36.05 37.81
CA PHE A 653 -0.53 -37.05 38.84
C PHE A 653 -0.15 -36.43 40.19
N ASP A 654 -0.41 -35.14 40.40
CA ASP A 654 -0.07 -34.46 41.65
C ASP A 654 -0.71 -35.15 42.86
N ASP A 655 -1.98 -35.54 42.77
CA ASP A 655 -2.67 -36.33 43.81
C ASP A 655 -1.99 -37.67 44.10
N PHE A 656 -1.42 -38.33 43.08
CA PHE A 656 -0.68 -39.60 43.27
C PHE A 656 0.61 -39.38 44.07
N PHE A 657 1.32 -38.28 43.80
CA PHE A 657 2.54 -37.94 44.54
C PHE A 657 2.24 -37.39 45.93
N ASP A 658 1.13 -36.67 46.11
CA ASP A 658 0.63 -36.22 47.41
C ASP A 658 0.19 -37.41 48.28
N GLU A 659 -0.55 -38.36 47.71
CA GLU A 659 -0.92 -39.62 48.38
C GLU A 659 0.33 -40.43 48.76
N LEU A 660 1.29 -40.54 47.84
CA LEU A 660 2.54 -41.28 48.05
C LEU A 660 3.44 -40.62 49.11
N GLY A 661 3.44 -39.28 49.20
CA GLY A 661 4.14 -38.49 50.20
C GLY A 661 3.44 -38.43 51.56
N SER A 662 2.15 -38.79 51.63
CA SER A 662 1.36 -38.78 52.87
C SER A 662 1.66 -39.98 53.76
N TRP A 663 1.80 -39.74 55.07
CA TRP A 663 1.98 -40.79 56.07
C TRP A 663 0.67 -40.96 56.86
N PRO A 664 0.19 -42.20 57.10
CA PRO A 664 -0.92 -42.42 58.02
C PRO A 664 -0.53 -41.95 59.43
N ASP A 665 -1.45 -41.28 60.14
CA ASP A 665 -1.22 -40.72 61.49
C ASP A 665 -0.73 -41.76 62.52
N GLU A 666 -0.97 -43.05 62.26
CA GLU A 666 -0.60 -44.18 63.11
C GLU A 666 0.88 -44.60 62.96
N VAL A 667 1.59 -44.11 61.94
CA VAL A 667 2.96 -44.53 61.63
C VAL A 667 3.99 -43.60 62.28
N VAL A 668 4.55 -44.04 63.42
CA VAL A 668 5.63 -43.32 64.12
C VAL A 668 7.00 -43.75 63.57
N ALA A 669 7.48 -43.09 62.51
CA ALA A 669 8.83 -43.29 62.01
C ALA A 669 9.88 -42.48 62.80
N LYS A 670 11.08 -43.04 62.96
CA LYS A 670 12.23 -42.24 63.43
C LYS A 670 12.49 -41.13 62.40
N LYS A 671 12.68 -39.90 62.86
CA LYS A 671 12.90 -38.69 62.02
C LYS A 671 13.82 -38.95 60.81
N ARG A 672 14.97 -39.59 61.03
CA ARG A 672 15.94 -39.94 59.97
C ARG A 672 15.36 -40.78 58.84
N HIS A 673 14.44 -41.71 59.13
CA HIS A 673 13.83 -42.56 58.10
C HIS A 673 12.74 -41.80 57.32
N ALA A 674 12.00 -40.91 57.99
CA ALA A 674 11.05 -40.02 57.33
C ALA A 674 11.77 -39.04 56.39
N ASP A 675 12.87 -38.42 56.85
CA ASP A 675 13.68 -37.51 56.03
C ASP A 675 14.23 -38.21 54.77
N LEU A 676 14.70 -39.47 54.89
CA LEU A 676 15.19 -40.27 53.75
C LEU A 676 14.07 -40.66 52.78
N ALA A 677 12.88 -40.99 53.29
CA ALA A 677 11.72 -41.34 52.48
C ALA A 677 11.19 -40.12 51.71
N LEU A 678 11.07 -38.97 52.37
CA LEU A 678 10.70 -37.70 51.72
C LEU A 678 11.69 -37.32 50.63
N THR A 679 13.00 -37.42 50.92
CA THR A 679 14.05 -37.19 49.91
C THR A 679 13.90 -38.13 48.71
N LEU A 680 13.55 -39.40 48.93
CA LEU A 680 13.29 -40.34 47.83
C LEU A 680 12.06 -39.90 47.01
N PHE A 681 10.98 -39.49 47.65
CA PHE A 681 9.77 -39.01 46.96
C PHE A 681 10.02 -37.74 46.15
N ASP A 682 10.74 -36.76 46.70
CA ASP A 682 11.11 -35.54 46.00
C ASP A 682 11.91 -35.87 44.72
N ASN A 683 12.87 -36.79 44.81
CA ASN A 683 13.65 -37.24 43.64
C ASN A 683 12.79 -37.95 42.59
N LEU A 684 11.79 -38.74 43.01
CA LEU A 684 10.86 -39.41 42.10
C LEU A 684 9.95 -38.39 41.40
N TYR A 685 9.41 -37.43 42.15
CA TYR A 685 8.56 -36.37 41.61
C TYR A 685 9.33 -35.46 40.63
N GLU A 686 10.53 -35.01 41.00
CA GLU A 686 11.39 -34.24 40.11
C GLU A 686 11.81 -35.02 38.86
N GLY A 687 12.04 -36.33 38.98
CA GLY A 687 12.35 -37.19 37.84
C GLY A 687 11.18 -37.30 36.86
N TRP A 688 9.97 -37.51 37.40
CA TRP A 688 8.72 -37.51 36.64
C TRP A 688 8.46 -36.17 35.95
N GLN A 689 8.50 -35.06 36.69
CA GLN A 689 8.22 -33.73 36.14
C GLN A 689 9.19 -33.35 35.02
N ARG A 690 10.48 -33.70 35.16
CA ARG A 690 11.48 -33.48 34.10
C ARG A 690 11.13 -34.24 32.83
N CYS A 691 10.79 -35.52 32.95
CA CYS A 691 10.43 -36.36 31.80
C CYS A 691 9.14 -35.88 31.14
N GLN A 692 8.12 -35.56 31.94
CA GLN A 692 6.85 -35.04 31.46
C GLN A 692 7.04 -33.72 30.71
N LYS A 693 7.80 -32.78 31.29
CA LYS A 693 8.11 -31.51 30.65
C LYS A 693 8.89 -31.70 29.36
N ALA A 694 9.90 -32.56 29.35
CA ALA A 694 10.70 -32.83 28.15
C ALA A 694 9.84 -33.35 26.99
N GLY A 695 8.90 -34.26 27.27
CA GLY A 695 7.97 -34.76 26.25
C GLY A 695 6.95 -33.70 25.81
N LEU A 696 6.33 -32.97 26.73
CA LEU A 696 5.37 -31.90 26.38
C LEU A 696 6.02 -30.77 25.58
N ASP A 697 7.29 -30.43 25.86
CA ASP A 697 8.07 -29.46 25.09
C ASP A 697 8.34 -29.92 23.64
N LEU A 698 8.17 -31.22 23.34
CA LEU A 698 8.27 -31.78 21.98
C LEU A 698 6.91 -31.85 21.27
N LEU A 699 5.78 -31.65 21.96
CA LEU A 699 4.42 -31.64 21.37
C LEU A 699 4.06 -30.28 20.76
N GLN A 700 4.95 -29.81 19.89
CA GLN A 700 4.77 -28.58 19.14
C GLN A 700 5.48 -28.70 17.81
N MET A 701 5.15 -27.80 16.89
CA MET A 701 5.93 -27.69 15.68
C MET A 701 7.38 -27.39 16.06
N ALA A 702 8.32 -28.05 15.40
CA ALA A 702 9.73 -27.68 15.32
C ALA A 702 9.89 -26.38 14.48
N ASN A 703 8.99 -25.42 14.70
CA ASN A 703 9.26 -24.03 14.43
C ASN A 703 10.42 -23.67 15.35
N TYR A 704 11.60 -23.49 14.75
CA TYR A 704 12.81 -23.02 15.41
C TYR A 704 12.43 -21.95 16.43
N ARG A 705 12.58 -22.26 17.73
CA ARG A 705 12.31 -21.25 18.76
C ARG A 705 13.10 -20.01 18.42
N THR A 706 12.34 -18.95 18.17
CA THR A 706 12.66 -17.53 18.34
C THR A 706 13.92 -17.32 19.17
N ASP A 707 15.00 -16.98 18.47
CA ASP A 707 15.84 -15.83 18.83
C ASP A 707 16.66 -15.31 17.64
N ASP A 708 16.81 -16.05 16.53
CA ASP A 708 17.23 -15.48 15.24
C ASP A 708 17.02 -16.52 14.12
N PHE A 709 15.99 -16.35 13.29
CA PHE A 709 16.00 -16.94 11.95
C PHE A 709 15.17 -16.11 10.97
N ASP A 710 15.87 -15.61 9.95
CA ASP A 710 15.34 -14.91 8.79
C ASP A 710 15.37 -15.86 7.58
N PRO A 711 14.22 -16.30 7.05
CA PRO A 711 14.15 -17.15 5.86
C PRO A 711 14.43 -16.37 4.55
N THR A 712 15.21 -15.28 4.60
CA THR A 712 15.69 -14.49 3.45
C THR A 712 17.21 -14.32 3.37
N LEU A 713 17.99 -15.02 4.21
CA LEU A 713 19.46 -15.12 4.07
C LEU A 713 19.91 -16.03 2.91
#